data_AF-L5LPJ9-F1
#
_entry.id   AF-L5LPJ9-F1
#
_cell.length_a   1.000
_cell.length_b   1.000
_cell.length_c   1.000
_cell.angle_alpha   90.00
_cell.angle_beta   90.00
_cell.angle_gamma   90.00
#
_symmetry.space_group_name_H-M   'P 1'
#
loop_
_entity.id
_entity.type
_entity.pdbx_description
1 polymer ?
#
loop_
_entity_poly.entity_id
_entity_poly.type
_entity_poly.pdbx_seq_one_letter_code
_entity_poly.pdbx_strand_id
1 'polypeptide(L)'
;MRRIPTLGPRPGLPAPVCARVTAHAHECCAPSPGAYDVKTSEVLKGPVSFQKSQRFKKQKESQQNLTVDKDTTLPASARKVKTLGLKKESQKNDKDLKMLEKEIRVLLQERGTQDKRLQDLEAELEKMEAKLSAAVREKTSLSASNTTLEKQLTELTRTNELLKSKFSEDSNQKNLRILSLELMKLRNKRETKMRSMMAKQQGMEVKLQATQKNLEESQGKVAQLEGKLVSIQKEKIDEKSETEKLLEYIEEISCASDQVEKYKLDIAQLEEDLKEKNYEVLSLKQSLEENIVMLSEQVKDLNAKCQLLEKEKEELISRDRERDEHLNSEMQNLKEKLILEKQEHEKELQQKELQIDSLLQQEKELQQKELQIDSLLQQEKELSSSLQQKLCSFQEDMMKEKNLFEEELKQALDELDKLQQKEEKSEKLIKQLEEETKARAEELKLLEEKLKGYKVLTASEIEDLKLENSSLKEKVAKAEKSAEDVRHQILATESSNQEYARMLLDLQTRAALKEAEIKEITVSSLQKISDLENQLKQQGEDFKKQLEEEAARKAGKENTVAELTEEMNKWRLLYEELYNKTKPFQLQLDAFEAEKQALLNEHGAAQDQLNKLRDSYAKLLGHQNLKQKIKHVVKLKDENSQLKSELSKLRSQIAKIKQSERNLQEELNKVLGIRRFDPSKAFLHENKENFVLKTPFKEGNTNCY
;
A
#
# COMPACT_ATOMS: atom_id res chain seq x y z
N MET A 1 70.80 -2.29 28.36
CA MET A 1 72.25 -2.54 28.56
C MET A 1 73.07 -1.39 27.95
N ARG A 2 74.37 -1.34 28.26
CA ARG A 2 75.52 -0.71 27.54
C ARG A 2 75.22 -0.12 26.13
N ARG A 3 75.76 1.03 25.68
CA ARG A 3 76.79 1.96 26.19
C ARG A 3 76.71 3.32 25.45
N ILE A 4 77.18 4.41 26.08
CA ILE A 4 77.62 5.71 25.48
C ILE A 4 79.17 5.67 25.31
N PRO A 5 79.92 6.69 24.80
CA PRO A 5 79.64 8.11 24.47
C PRO A 5 79.74 8.40 22.93
N THR A 6 80.22 9.51 22.30
CA THR A 6 81.05 10.70 22.63
C THR A 6 80.93 11.85 21.58
N LEU A 7 81.28 13.10 21.96
CA LEU A 7 81.85 14.30 21.25
C LEU A 7 81.92 14.36 19.68
N GLY A 8 81.86 15.50 18.96
CA GLY A 8 82.07 16.94 19.25
C GLY A 8 83.28 17.52 18.44
N PRO A 9 83.44 18.83 18.08
CA PRO A 9 82.73 20.05 18.53
C PRO A 9 82.36 21.14 17.43
N ARG A 10 82.18 22.40 17.89
CA ARG A 10 81.74 23.74 17.34
C ARG A 10 82.91 24.56 16.65
N PRO A 11 82.95 25.93 16.42
CA PRO A 11 82.00 27.03 15.97
C PRO A 11 82.64 28.26 15.14
N GLY A 12 82.01 29.47 14.94
CA GLY A 12 82.70 30.78 14.58
C GLY A 12 82.35 32.38 14.71
N LEU A 13 81.38 33.35 14.38
CA LEU A 13 79.97 33.85 13.95
C LEU A 13 80.02 34.92 12.77
N PRO A 14 78.93 35.51 12.16
CA PRO A 14 77.44 35.31 12.06
C PRO A 14 76.78 35.57 10.64
N ALA A 15 75.43 35.71 10.58
CA ALA A 15 74.61 36.63 9.71
C ALA A 15 74.36 36.38 8.18
N PRO A 16 73.34 37.04 7.55
CA PRO A 16 72.88 36.81 6.15
C PRO A 16 72.97 38.05 5.21
N VAL A 17 72.60 37.92 3.92
CA VAL A 17 71.78 38.86 3.08
C VAL A 17 71.78 38.48 1.56
N CYS A 18 70.71 38.85 0.85
CA CYS A 18 70.50 38.91 -0.62
C CYS A 18 70.86 37.75 -1.57
N ALA A 19 69.80 37.11 -2.09
CA ALA A 19 69.43 37.02 -3.51
C ALA A 19 70.50 37.08 -4.62
N ARG A 20 70.43 36.12 -5.56
CA ARG A 20 70.83 36.32 -6.96
C ARG A 20 69.93 35.54 -7.92
N VAL A 21 69.54 36.17 -9.03
CA VAL A 21 68.80 35.56 -10.14
C VAL A 21 69.80 34.86 -11.09
N THR A 22 69.39 33.74 -11.69
CA THR A 22 70.17 33.00 -12.69
C THR A 22 69.94 33.49 -14.11
N ALA A 23 71.05 33.59 -14.87
CA ALA A 23 71.22 33.30 -16.30
C ALA A 23 70.11 33.73 -17.29
N HIS A 24 70.38 34.67 -18.21
CA HIS A 24 71.19 34.54 -19.45
C HIS A 24 70.56 33.63 -20.54
N ALA A 25 70.56 33.99 -21.84
CA ALA A 25 70.79 35.28 -22.53
C ALA A 25 70.61 35.14 -24.07
N HIS A 26 70.81 36.26 -24.80
CA HIS A 26 71.24 36.38 -26.21
C HIS A 26 70.19 36.07 -27.31
N GLU A 27 70.10 36.82 -28.43
CA GLU A 27 70.68 38.14 -28.81
C GLU A 27 69.83 38.73 -29.97
N CYS A 28 69.64 40.05 -30.14
CA CYS A 28 70.50 41.02 -30.86
C CYS A 28 69.67 42.32 -31.07
N CYS A 29 70.18 43.53 -31.33
CA CYS A 29 71.47 44.20 -31.06
C CYS A 29 71.22 45.71 -31.38
N ALA A 30 71.17 46.63 -30.41
CA ALA A 30 72.23 47.62 -30.08
C ALA A 30 72.39 48.80 -31.10
N PRO A 31 73.06 49.94 -30.77
CA PRO A 31 73.76 50.28 -29.53
C PRO A 31 73.38 51.65 -28.89
N SER A 32 73.92 51.90 -27.69
CA SER A 32 74.01 53.22 -27.02
C SER A 32 75.45 53.79 -27.13
N PRO A 33 75.69 55.10 -26.93
CA PRO A 33 76.88 55.77 -27.46
C PRO A 33 78.08 55.93 -26.51
N GLY A 34 79.28 56.02 -27.09
CA GLY A 34 80.35 56.92 -26.59
C GLY A 34 81.67 56.27 -26.14
N ALA A 35 82.63 56.09 -27.07
CA ALA A 35 84.08 56.26 -26.85
C ALA A 35 84.91 55.90 -28.10
N TYR A 36 85.52 56.90 -28.78
CA TYR A 36 86.79 56.80 -29.53
C TYR A 36 87.25 58.23 -29.89
N ASP A 37 88.56 58.44 -30.08
CA ASP A 37 89.17 59.78 -30.10
C ASP A 37 90.17 60.02 -31.27
N VAL A 38 90.38 61.30 -31.62
CA VAL A 38 91.26 61.92 -32.63
C VAL A 38 92.00 61.07 -33.70
N LYS A 39 91.68 61.27 -35.00
CA LYS A 39 92.44 62.15 -35.97
C LYS A 39 92.13 61.88 -37.47
N THR A 40 92.26 62.94 -38.28
CA THR A 40 92.50 62.99 -39.77
C THR A 40 91.49 62.27 -40.70
N SER A 41 91.09 62.79 -41.87
CA SER A 41 91.31 64.09 -42.55
C SER A 41 90.22 64.30 -43.63
N GLU A 42 90.06 65.54 -44.10
CA GLU A 42 89.80 66.00 -45.51
C GLU A 42 88.89 65.17 -46.47
N VAL A 43 88.02 65.73 -47.35
CA VAL A 43 87.87 67.12 -47.81
C VAL A 43 86.49 67.39 -48.48
N LEU A 44 86.03 68.66 -48.37
CA LEU A 44 85.07 69.44 -49.20
C LEU A 44 84.09 68.75 -50.20
N LYS A 45 82.78 69.00 -49.99
CA LYS A 45 81.83 69.73 -50.89
C LYS A 45 80.43 69.72 -50.25
N GLY A 46 79.53 70.68 -50.43
CA GLY A 46 79.54 71.90 -51.25
C GLY A 46 78.10 72.22 -51.72
N PRO A 47 77.39 73.24 -51.18
CA PRO A 47 75.92 73.30 -51.24
C PRO A 47 75.34 74.21 -52.34
N VAL A 48 74.15 73.87 -52.85
CA VAL A 48 73.27 74.69 -53.71
C VAL A 48 71.81 74.23 -53.52
N SER A 49 70.74 75.00 -53.71
CA SER A 49 70.30 76.28 -53.11
C SER A 49 68.85 76.55 -53.58
N PHE A 50 67.99 77.17 -52.76
CA PHE A 50 66.73 77.88 -53.09
C PHE A 50 65.83 77.45 -54.28
N GLN A 51 64.51 77.40 -54.07
CA GLN A 51 63.61 78.50 -54.49
C GLN A 51 62.24 78.44 -53.76
N LYS A 52 61.55 79.58 -53.67
CA LYS A 52 60.27 79.76 -52.95
C LYS A 52 59.04 79.78 -53.88
N SER A 53 57.96 79.17 -53.38
CA SER A 53 56.56 79.67 -53.38
C SER A 53 55.59 79.49 -54.57
N GLN A 54 54.30 79.41 -54.17
CA GLN A 54 53.05 79.85 -54.82
C GLN A 54 52.01 78.80 -55.32
N ARG A 55 50.86 78.83 -54.62
CA ARG A 55 49.46 78.79 -55.11
C ARG A 55 48.85 77.50 -55.72
N PHE A 56 47.91 76.93 -54.95
CA PHE A 56 46.46 76.76 -55.24
C PHE A 56 45.93 76.46 -56.67
N LYS A 57 44.87 75.62 -56.71
CA LYS A 57 43.87 75.38 -57.80
C LYS A 57 44.39 74.48 -58.95
N LYS A 58 43.59 73.62 -59.62
CA LYS A 58 42.15 73.22 -59.65
C LYS A 58 42.11 71.69 -59.98
N GLN A 59 41.20 70.82 -59.52
CA GLN A 59 39.74 70.71 -59.74
C GLN A 59 39.28 70.36 -61.18
N LYS A 60 38.97 69.07 -61.42
CA LYS A 60 37.82 68.47 -62.16
C LYS A 60 37.99 66.93 -62.11
N GLU A 61 37.02 66.01 -61.96
CA GLU A 61 35.57 65.89 -62.30
C GLU A 61 35.34 64.98 -63.53
N SER A 62 34.27 64.18 -63.50
CA SER A 62 33.70 63.33 -64.58
C SER A 62 34.13 61.85 -64.69
N GLN A 63 33.26 60.98 -64.16
CA GLN A 63 32.52 59.92 -64.90
C GLN A 63 33.07 58.48 -65.14
N GLN A 64 32.14 57.54 -64.83
CA GLN A 64 31.77 56.29 -65.53
C GLN A 64 32.61 55.00 -65.40
N ASN A 65 32.12 54.15 -64.49
CA ASN A 65 31.77 52.72 -64.66
C ASN A 65 32.18 52.00 -65.97
N LEU A 66 32.71 50.78 -65.82
CA LEU A 66 31.99 49.56 -66.25
C LEU A 66 32.56 48.26 -65.62
N THR A 67 31.86 47.15 -65.83
CA THR A 67 31.91 45.87 -65.07
C THR A 67 32.82 44.79 -65.69
N VAL A 68 32.77 43.56 -65.12
CA VAL A 68 33.21 42.22 -65.63
C VAL A 68 34.61 41.76 -65.17
N ASP A 69 34.88 40.50 -64.76
CA ASP A 69 34.11 39.40 -64.13
C ASP A 69 35.10 38.25 -63.73
N LYS A 70 34.61 37.18 -63.06
CA LYS A 70 35.16 35.78 -62.99
C LYS A 70 36.41 35.46 -62.12
N ASP A 71 36.55 34.27 -61.50
CA ASP A 71 35.64 33.10 -61.33
C ASP A 71 36.04 32.21 -60.10
N THR A 72 35.12 31.31 -59.64
CA THR A 72 35.37 29.99 -58.99
C THR A 72 36.03 29.97 -57.57
N THR A 73 35.54 29.27 -56.51
CA THR A 73 35.27 27.82 -56.36
C THR A 73 34.31 27.48 -55.18
N LEU A 74 33.70 26.27 -55.16
CA LEU A 74 32.86 25.68 -54.07
C LEU A 74 33.49 24.38 -53.48
N PRO A 75 33.06 23.84 -52.32
CA PRO A 75 31.91 22.89 -52.18
C PRO A 75 30.94 23.26 -51.00
N ALA A 76 29.67 22.84 -50.86
CA ALA A 76 28.95 21.54 -51.02
C ALA A 76 29.16 20.54 -49.83
N SER A 77 28.19 19.78 -49.30
CA SER A 77 26.78 19.55 -49.68
C SER A 77 25.85 19.02 -48.54
N ALA A 78 24.57 19.43 -48.60
CA ALA A 78 23.29 18.77 -48.18
C ALA A 78 23.17 17.68 -47.09
N ARG A 79 22.08 17.79 -46.27
CA ARG A 79 20.93 16.85 -46.36
C ARG A 79 19.59 17.42 -45.84
N LYS A 80 18.50 16.73 -46.18
CA LYS A 80 17.08 17.18 -46.07
C LYS A 80 16.18 15.96 -45.85
N VAL A 81 15.25 16.01 -44.88
CA VAL A 81 14.22 14.96 -44.61
C VAL A 81 12.88 15.63 -44.32
N LYS A 82 11.75 14.99 -44.67
CA LYS A 82 10.40 15.59 -44.65
C LYS A 82 9.28 14.52 -44.58
N THR A 83 8.55 14.44 -43.46
CA THR A 83 7.34 13.63 -43.20
C THR A 83 6.59 14.31 -42.02
N LEU A 84 5.26 14.51 -41.97
CA LEU A 84 4.08 13.61 -42.10
C LEU A 84 4.01 12.58 -40.95
N GLY A 85 2.96 12.47 -40.13
CA GLY A 85 1.73 13.30 -39.97
C GLY A 85 0.64 12.54 -39.17
N LEU A 86 -0.39 13.24 -38.65
CA LEU A 86 -1.54 12.74 -37.84
C LEU A 86 -1.15 12.27 -36.40
N LYS A 87 -2.01 12.28 -35.36
CA LYS A 87 -3.48 12.53 -35.25
C LYS A 87 -3.86 13.11 -33.85
N LYS A 88 -5.09 13.63 -33.70
CA LYS A 88 -5.79 13.97 -32.43
C LYS A 88 -6.01 12.72 -31.52
N GLU A 89 -6.40 12.77 -30.25
CA GLU A 89 -6.93 13.83 -29.35
C GLU A 89 -6.57 13.49 -27.88
N SER A 90 -6.54 14.41 -26.91
CA SER A 90 -7.71 14.76 -26.09
C SER A 90 -7.58 16.14 -25.40
N GLN A 91 -8.68 16.66 -24.85
CA GLN A 91 -8.79 18.08 -24.46
C GLN A 91 -8.49 18.36 -22.98
N LYS A 92 -7.56 19.30 -22.75
CA LYS A 92 -7.68 20.45 -21.81
C LYS A 92 -6.54 21.45 -22.07
N ASN A 93 -6.75 22.72 -21.74
CA ASN A 93 -5.76 23.83 -21.77
C ASN A 93 -5.26 24.32 -23.16
N ASP A 94 -6.10 24.27 -24.19
CA ASP A 94 -5.81 24.80 -25.55
C ASP A 94 -5.62 26.34 -25.59
N LYS A 95 -6.12 27.09 -24.60
CA LYS A 95 -5.94 28.55 -24.52
C LYS A 95 -4.52 28.92 -24.12
N ASP A 96 -3.99 28.28 -23.08
CA ASP A 96 -2.73 28.67 -22.43
C ASP A 96 -1.55 28.33 -23.33
N LEU A 97 -1.60 27.17 -24.02
CA LEU A 97 -0.67 26.82 -25.09
C LEU A 97 -0.61 27.88 -26.20
N LYS A 98 -1.76 28.46 -26.61
CA LYS A 98 -1.83 29.51 -27.63
C LYS A 98 -1.44 30.90 -27.14
N MET A 99 -1.42 31.13 -25.82
CA MET A 99 -0.79 32.31 -25.23
C MET A 99 0.73 32.13 -25.20
N LEU A 100 1.21 30.99 -24.70
CA LEU A 100 2.64 30.68 -24.62
C LEU A 100 3.31 30.65 -26.00
N GLU A 101 2.64 30.12 -27.04
CA GLU A 101 3.18 30.12 -28.41
C GLU A 101 3.26 31.54 -29.02
N LYS A 102 2.38 32.46 -28.61
CA LYS A 102 2.47 33.88 -29.00
C LYS A 102 3.57 34.60 -28.23
N GLU A 103 3.66 34.35 -26.93
CA GLU A 103 4.69 34.93 -26.04
C GLU A 103 6.09 34.53 -26.49
N ILE A 104 6.33 33.24 -26.74
CA ILE A 104 7.58 32.73 -27.34
C ILE A 104 7.86 33.42 -28.69
N ARG A 105 6.84 33.67 -29.51
CA ARG A 105 7.00 34.33 -30.81
C ARG A 105 7.36 35.83 -30.67
N VAL A 106 6.81 36.52 -29.67
CA VAL A 106 7.18 37.90 -29.31
C VAL A 106 8.60 37.94 -28.75
N LEU A 107 8.95 37.09 -27.78
CA LEU A 107 10.29 37.03 -27.19
C LEU A 107 11.38 36.68 -28.22
N LEU A 108 11.08 35.82 -29.21
CA LEU A 108 11.99 35.56 -30.34
C LEU A 108 12.15 36.77 -31.26
N GLN A 109 11.10 37.57 -31.45
CA GLN A 109 11.15 38.82 -32.23
C GLN A 109 11.91 39.92 -31.46
N GLU A 110 11.68 40.06 -30.15
CA GLU A 110 12.40 40.99 -29.28
C GLU A 110 13.89 40.67 -29.23
N ARG A 111 14.26 39.39 -29.00
CA ARG A 111 15.66 38.96 -29.11
C ARG A 111 16.22 39.28 -30.49
N GLY A 112 15.48 39.00 -31.57
CA GLY A 112 15.86 39.39 -32.94
C GLY A 112 15.99 40.90 -33.20
N THR A 113 15.51 41.77 -32.31
CA THR A 113 15.80 43.22 -32.31
C THR A 113 16.96 43.60 -31.39
N GLN A 114 17.17 42.88 -30.29
CA GLN A 114 18.33 43.04 -29.40
C GLN A 114 19.62 42.57 -30.10
N ASP A 115 19.59 41.40 -30.76
CA ASP A 115 20.67 40.84 -31.56
C ASP A 115 21.14 41.84 -32.64
N LYS A 116 20.20 42.56 -33.27
CA LYS A 116 20.52 43.64 -34.24
C LYS A 116 21.12 44.88 -33.59
N ARG A 117 20.55 45.34 -32.47
CA ARG A 117 21.10 46.50 -31.73
C ARG A 117 22.52 46.24 -31.23
N LEU A 118 22.84 45.01 -30.83
CA LEU A 118 24.21 44.61 -30.53
C LEU A 118 25.11 44.71 -31.77
N GLN A 119 24.70 44.15 -32.90
CA GLN A 119 25.46 44.20 -34.14
C GLN A 119 25.68 45.65 -34.66
N ASP A 120 24.69 46.53 -34.52
CA ASP A 120 24.81 47.95 -34.85
C ASP A 120 25.81 48.68 -33.93
N LEU A 121 25.84 48.34 -32.63
CA LEU A 121 26.78 48.89 -31.64
C LEU A 121 28.22 48.37 -31.83
N GLU A 122 28.37 47.08 -32.17
CA GLU A 122 29.66 46.47 -32.54
C GLU A 122 30.26 47.17 -33.77
N ALA A 123 29.44 47.46 -34.79
CA ALA A 123 29.87 48.17 -35.99
C ALA A 123 30.27 49.64 -35.75
N GLU A 124 29.56 50.37 -34.88
CA GLU A 124 30.01 51.72 -34.47
C GLU A 124 31.26 51.68 -33.58
N LEU A 125 31.48 50.63 -32.79
CA LEU A 125 32.73 50.42 -32.04
C LEU A 125 33.93 50.21 -32.97
N GLU A 126 33.86 49.26 -33.91
CA GLU A 126 34.93 49.01 -34.90
C GLU A 126 35.26 50.29 -35.70
N LYS A 127 34.23 51.04 -36.09
CA LYS A 127 34.33 52.35 -36.76
C LYS A 127 34.94 53.46 -35.88
N MET A 128 34.80 53.38 -34.55
CA MET A 128 35.46 54.30 -33.61
C MET A 128 36.91 53.89 -33.33
N GLU A 129 37.21 52.60 -33.24
CA GLU A 129 38.59 52.08 -33.15
C GLU A 129 39.41 52.42 -34.40
N ALA A 130 38.79 52.37 -35.59
CA ALA A 130 39.40 52.81 -36.83
C ALA A 130 39.76 54.31 -36.82
N LYS A 131 38.88 55.18 -36.28
CA LYS A 131 39.16 56.62 -36.11
C LYS A 131 40.28 56.85 -35.09
N LEU A 132 40.26 56.16 -33.95
CA LEU A 132 41.31 56.25 -32.94
C LEU A 132 42.67 55.82 -33.51
N SER A 133 42.69 54.73 -34.27
CA SER A 133 43.88 54.24 -34.98
C SER A 133 44.43 55.24 -36.00
N ALA A 134 43.57 56.00 -36.69
CA ALA A 134 43.97 57.07 -37.59
C ALA A 134 44.57 58.26 -36.80
N ALA A 135 43.90 58.73 -35.75
CA ALA A 135 44.37 59.84 -34.91
C ALA A 135 45.70 59.53 -34.20
N VAL A 136 45.94 58.28 -33.80
CA VAL A 136 47.24 57.83 -33.26
C VAL A 136 48.35 57.94 -34.31
N ARG A 137 48.11 57.54 -35.56
CA ARG A 137 49.10 57.68 -36.66
C ARG A 137 49.41 59.14 -36.97
N GLU A 138 48.40 60.02 -36.95
CA GLU A 138 48.56 61.46 -37.13
C GLU A 138 49.35 62.10 -35.97
N LYS A 139 49.06 61.72 -34.72
CA LYS A 139 49.87 62.13 -33.56
C LYS A 139 51.33 61.72 -33.70
N THR A 140 51.61 60.51 -34.21
CA THR A 140 52.99 60.05 -34.46
C THR A 140 53.69 60.85 -35.56
N SER A 141 53.01 61.21 -36.66
CA SER A 141 53.63 62.01 -37.73
C SER A 141 53.89 63.46 -37.29
N LEU A 142 52.97 64.07 -36.54
CA LEU A 142 53.16 65.40 -35.95
C LEU A 142 54.32 65.41 -34.94
N SER A 143 54.41 64.40 -34.07
CA SER A 143 55.53 64.24 -33.13
C SER A 143 56.88 64.15 -33.85
N ALA A 144 56.97 63.39 -34.95
CA ALA A 144 58.19 63.35 -35.77
C ALA A 144 58.54 64.73 -36.34
N SER A 145 57.56 65.48 -36.87
CA SER A 145 57.79 66.81 -37.43
C SER A 145 58.31 67.84 -36.40
N ASN A 146 57.87 67.74 -35.14
CA ASN A 146 58.34 68.61 -34.06
C ASN A 146 59.84 68.42 -33.80
N THR A 147 60.32 67.17 -33.75
CA THR A 147 61.75 66.87 -33.54
C THR A 147 62.66 67.34 -34.69
N THR A 148 62.12 67.57 -35.89
CA THR A 148 62.86 68.22 -36.98
C THR A 148 62.91 69.74 -36.87
N LEU A 149 61.87 70.38 -36.32
CA LEU A 149 61.85 71.84 -36.10
C LEU A 149 62.78 72.23 -34.93
N GLU A 150 62.77 71.46 -33.84
CA GLU A 150 63.68 71.63 -32.70
C GLU A 150 65.15 71.65 -33.13
N LYS A 151 65.54 70.73 -34.03
CA LYS A 151 66.91 70.68 -34.57
C LYS A 151 67.29 71.96 -35.33
N GLN A 152 66.42 72.46 -36.22
CA GLN A 152 66.67 73.70 -36.96
C GLN A 152 66.85 74.92 -36.04
N LEU A 153 66.12 74.96 -34.93
CA LEU A 153 66.21 76.03 -33.94
C LEU A 153 67.57 76.02 -33.21
N THR A 154 68.10 74.84 -32.87
CA THR A 154 69.45 74.72 -32.26
C THR A 154 70.59 75.13 -33.21
N GLU A 155 70.40 74.97 -34.53
CA GLU A 155 71.41 75.28 -35.54
C GLU A 155 71.48 76.79 -35.82
N LEU A 156 70.32 77.47 -35.90
CA LEU A 156 70.25 78.94 -36.01
C LEU A 156 70.95 79.65 -34.84
N THR A 157 70.73 79.20 -33.60
CA THR A 157 71.35 79.82 -32.41
C THR A 157 72.88 79.84 -32.49
N ARG A 158 73.51 78.72 -32.90
CA ARG A 158 74.97 78.65 -33.11
C ARG A 158 75.48 79.65 -34.15
N THR A 159 74.74 79.87 -35.24
CA THR A 159 75.16 80.85 -36.27
C THR A 159 75.08 82.30 -35.78
N ASN A 160 74.16 82.61 -34.87
CA ASN A 160 73.94 83.95 -34.35
C ASN A 160 75.03 84.35 -33.32
N GLU A 161 75.49 83.40 -32.50
CA GLU A 161 76.64 83.59 -31.60
C GLU A 161 77.94 83.84 -32.37
N LEU A 162 78.19 83.07 -33.45
CA LEU A 162 79.37 83.21 -34.29
C LEU A 162 79.49 84.60 -34.97
N LEU A 163 78.36 85.23 -35.28
CA LEU A 163 78.31 86.56 -35.91
C LEU A 163 78.57 87.71 -34.93
N LYS A 164 78.27 87.55 -33.64
CA LYS A 164 78.55 88.58 -32.61
C LYS A 164 80.04 88.72 -32.26
N SER A 165 80.87 87.73 -32.57
CA SER A 165 82.29 87.65 -32.18
C SER A 165 83.29 88.31 -33.15
N LYS A 166 82.88 89.27 -34.01
CA LYS A 166 83.71 89.72 -35.16
C LYS A 166 83.85 91.24 -35.42
N PHE A 167 83.53 92.14 -34.48
CA PHE A 167 83.67 93.59 -34.69
C PHE A 167 84.16 94.40 -33.47
N SER A 168 85.43 94.87 -33.48
CA SER A 168 86.00 95.88 -32.57
C SER A 168 87.39 96.39 -33.07
N GLU A 169 87.69 97.70 -32.87
CA GLU A 169 88.97 98.45 -33.16
C GLU A 169 89.38 98.64 -34.65
N ASP A 170 90.12 99.67 -35.15
CA ASP A 170 90.30 101.14 -34.90
C ASP A 170 91.00 101.77 -36.18
N SER A 171 91.70 102.93 -36.40
CA SER A 171 92.28 104.05 -35.60
C SER A 171 92.80 105.28 -36.44
N ASN A 172 93.16 106.38 -35.75
CA ASN A 172 94.29 107.34 -36.00
C ASN A 172 94.24 108.61 -36.93
N GLN A 173 95.25 109.50 -36.74
CA GLN A 173 95.29 110.96 -37.05
C GLN A 173 96.74 111.54 -37.24
N LYS A 174 96.99 112.59 -38.08
CA LYS A 174 98.13 113.58 -37.97
C LYS A 174 98.26 114.65 -39.10
N ASN A 175 98.61 115.91 -38.76
CA ASN A 175 99.58 116.83 -39.46
C ASN A 175 99.54 118.29 -38.94
N LEU A 176 100.66 118.88 -38.44
CA LEU A 176 100.64 120.21 -37.76
C LEU A 176 102.02 120.94 -37.53
N ARG A 177 102.92 121.18 -38.51
CA ARG A 177 104.24 121.83 -38.20
C ARG A 177 104.88 122.87 -39.16
N ILE A 178 104.24 123.33 -40.24
CA ILE A 178 104.94 124.19 -41.25
C ILE A 178 104.77 125.71 -41.05
N LEU A 179 103.61 126.20 -40.60
CA LEU A 179 103.27 127.65 -40.67
C LEU A 179 103.75 128.52 -39.49
N SER A 180 104.55 128.00 -38.55
CA SER A 180 104.92 128.71 -37.32
C SER A 180 105.92 129.87 -37.49
N LEU A 181 106.51 130.06 -38.68
CA LEU A 181 107.67 130.95 -38.87
C LEU A 181 107.32 132.43 -39.15
N GLU A 182 106.16 132.72 -39.72
CA GLU A 182 105.77 134.10 -40.09
C GLU A 182 105.30 134.96 -38.89
N LEU A 183 105.11 134.33 -37.73
CA LEU A 183 104.61 134.93 -36.48
C LEU A 183 105.48 136.10 -35.95
N MET A 184 106.72 136.26 -36.46
CA MET A 184 107.70 137.17 -35.89
C MET A 184 107.63 138.62 -36.41
N LYS A 185 107.26 138.87 -37.68
CA LYS A 185 107.40 140.21 -38.29
C LYS A 185 106.26 141.19 -37.97
N LEU A 186 105.02 140.72 -37.85
CA LEU A 186 103.88 141.56 -37.42
C LEU A 186 103.90 141.90 -35.92
N ARG A 187 104.80 141.28 -35.14
CA ARG A 187 104.92 141.42 -33.67
C ARG A 187 105.06 142.88 -33.22
N ASN A 188 105.78 143.72 -33.98
CA ASN A 188 106.05 145.10 -33.58
C ASN A 188 104.91 146.08 -33.95
N LYS A 189 103.94 145.66 -34.77
CA LYS A 189 102.67 146.39 -34.98
C LYS A 189 101.59 146.01 -33.96
N ARG A 190 101.89 145.03 -33.07
CA ARG A 190 100.93 144.42 -32.13
C ARG A 190 100.86 145.12 -30.76
N GLU A 191 101.86 145.90 -30.38
CA GLU A 191 102.02 146.38 -29.00
C GLU A 191 101.11 147.57 -28.63
N THR A 192 100.95 148.57 -29.49
CA THR A 192 100.01 149.69 -29.25
C THR A 192 98.54 149.26 -29.29
N LYS A 193 98.18 148.22 -30.05
CA LYS A 193 96.83 147.60 -29.95
C LYS A 193 96.65 146.75 -28.69
N MET A 194 97.72 146.24 -28.08
CA MET A 194 97.64 145.32 -26.94
C MET A 194 97.02 145.98 -25.70
N ARG A 195 97.38 147.24 -25.39
CA ARG A 195 96.85 147.95 -24.21
C ARG A 195 95.33 148.18 -24.26
N SER A 196 94.75 148.32 -25.46
CA SER A 196 93.30 148.41 -25.66
C SER A 196 92.59 147.05 -25.59
N MET A 197 93.30 145.96 -25.91
CA MET A 197 92.79 144.59 -25.90
C MET A 197 92.65 144.04 -24.47
N MET A 198 93.66 144.23 -23.62
CA MET A 198 93.72 143.67 -22.25
C MET A 198 92.50 144.03 -21.40
N ALA A 199 92.04 145.29 -21.47
CA ALA A 199 90.88 145.78 -20.72
C ALA A 199 89.56 145.11 -21.14
N LYS A 200 89.44 144.67 -22.40
CA LYS A 200 88.27 143.89 -22.86
C LYS A 200 88.36 142.41 -22.48
N GLN A 201 89.57 141.87 -22.36
CA GLN A 201 89.79 140.46 -22.01
C GLN A 201 89.40 140.17 -20.55
N GLN A 202 89.82 140.99 -19.59
CA GLN A 202 89.43 140.84 -18.17
C GLN A 202 87.90 140.88 -17.97
N GLY A 203 87.17 141.69 -18.77
CA GLY A 203 85.71 141.74 -18.74
C GLY A 203 84.99 140.51 -19.31
N MET A 204 85.71 139.62 -20.00
CA MET A 204 85.20 138.30 -20.43
C MET A 204 85.57 137.20 -19.42
N GLU A 205 86.77 137.26 -18.83
CA GLU A 205 87.28 136.32 -17.82
C GLU A 205 86.28 136.13 -16.65
N VAL A 206 85.80 137.25 -16.08
CA VAL A 206 84.84 137.24 -14.96
C VAL A 206 83.49 136.63 -15.36
N LYS A 207 83.05 136.84 -16.61
CA LYS A 207 81.81 136.23 -17.12
C LYS A 207 81.96 134.72 -17.34
N LEU A 208 83.12 134.29 -17.84
CA LEU A 208 83.45 132.87 -18.03
C LEU A 208 83.42 132.12 -16.68
N GLN A 209 84.04 132.70 -15.66
CA GLN A 209 84.09 132.12 -14.31
C GLN A 209 82.71 132.03 -13.66
N ALA A 210 81.85 133.04 -13.87
CA ALA A 210 80.45 132.98 -13.43
C ALA A 210 79.64 131.89 -14.16
N THR A 211 79.83 131.70 -15.47
CA THR A 211 79.17 130.61 -16.21
C THR A 211 79.66 129.23 -15.79
N GLN A 212 80.94 129.07 -15.44
CA GLN A 212 81.49 127.80 -14.93
C GLN A 212 80.81 127.36 -13.63
N LYS A 213 80.69 128.27 -12.64
CA LYS A 213 80.02 127.96 -11.36
C LYS A 213 78.54 127.60 -11.55
N ASN A 214 77.84 128.32 -12.43
CA ASN A 214 76.44 128.02 -12.75
C ASN A 214 76.28 126.64 -13.42
N LEU A 215 77.26 126.21 -14.22
CA LEU A 215 77.27 124.87 -14.81
C LEU A 215 77.45 123.78 -13.73
N GLU A 216 78.42 123.93 -12.82
CA GLU A 216 78.64 123.00 -11.70
C GLU A 216 77.42 122.90 -10.78
N GLU A 217 76.78 124.03 -10.44
CA GLU A 217 75.52 124.03 -9.69
C GLU A 217 74.36 123.38 -10.44
N SER A 218 74.35 123.40 -11.78
CA SER A 218 73.36 122.69 -12.58
C SER A 218 73.64 121.18 -12.64
N GLN A 219 74.90 120.78 -12.75
CA GLN A 219 75.34 119.38 -12.74
C GLN A 219 75.03 118.70 -11.39
N GLY A 220 75.26 119.39 -10.26
CA GLY A 220 74.87 118.91 -8.93
C GLY A 220 73.35 118.70 -8.79
N LYS A 221 72.53 119.57 -9.40
CA LYS A 221 71.06 119.42 -9.43
C LYS A 221 70.63 118.26 -10.34
N VAL A 222 71.29 118.04 -11.47
CA VAL A 222 71.06 116.88 -12.36
C VAL A 222 71.36 115.58 -11.61
N ALA A 223 72.55 115.44 -11.00
CA ALA A 223 72.92 114.25 -10.24
C ALA A 223 71.95 113.95 -9.07
N GLN A 224 71.43 114.99 -8.40
CA GLN A 224 70.42 114.82 -7.36
C GLN A 224 69.05 114.37 -7.90
N LEU A 225 68.68 114.80 -9.11
CA LEU A 225 67.46 114.34 -9.79
C LEU A 225 67.61 112.92 -10.34
N GLU A 226 68.78 112.57 -10.88
CA GLU A 226 69.11 111.21 -11.32
C GLU A 226 69.08 110.22 -10.15
N GLY A 227 69.67 110.58 -9.00
CA GLY A 227 69.60 109.77 -7.78
C GLY A 227 68.15 109.51 -7.33
N LYS A 228 67.30 110.55 -7.34
CA LYS A 228 65.86 110.41 -7.04
C LYS A 228 65.13 109.56 -8.08
N LEU A 229 65.47 109.70 -9.36
CA LEU A 229 64.90 108.89 -10.44
C LEU A 229 65.22 107.40 -10.25
N VAL A 230 66.45 107.07 -9.84
CA VAL A 230 66.87 105.69 -9.52
C VAL A 230 66.16 105.14 -8.28
N SER A 231 66.01 105.93 -7.21
CA SER A 231 65.19 105.52 -6.04
C SER A 231 63.76 105.20 -6.43
N ILE A 232 63.08 106.10 -7.14
CA ILE A 232 61.69 105.93 -7.59
C ILE A 232 61.57 104.76 -8.58
N GLN A 233 62.57 104.53 -9.44
CA GLN A 233 62.60 103.35 -10.31
C GLN A 233 62.75 102.05 -9.52
N LYS A 234 63.56 102.04 -8.45
CA LYS A 234 63.71 100.86 -7.58
C LYS A 234 62.44 100.59 -6.78
N GLU A 235 61.88 101.60 -6.12
CA GLU A 235 60.60 101.51 -5.41
C GLU A 235 59.50 100.97 -6.33
N LYS A 236 59.40 101.48 -7.57
CA LYS A 236 58.46 100.99 -8.59
C LYS A 236 58.77 99.59 -9.17
N ILE A 237 59.95 99.04 -8.94
CA ILE A 237 60.29 97.64 -9.24
C ILE A 237 59.94 96.73 -8.06
N ASP A 238 60.23 97.19 -6.84
CA ASP A 238 59.89 96.48 -5.61
C ASP A 238 58.36 96.37 -5.47
N GLU A 239 57.60 97.47 -5.66
CA GLU A 239 56.12 97.52 -5.77
C GLU A 239 55.56 96.54 -6.82
N LYS A 240 56.23 96.43 -7.98
CA LYS A 240 55.85 95.47 -9.02
C LYS A 240 56.02 94.03 -8.54
N SER A 241 57.14 93.73 -7.87
CA SER A 241 57.39 92.40 -7.32
C SER A 241 56.44 92.04 -6.18
N GLU A 242 55.85 93.02 -5.50
CA GLU A 242 54.84 92.79 -4.46
C GLU A 242 53.44 92.62 -5.07
N THR A 243 53.09 93.44 -6.07
CA THR A 243 51.83 93.26 -6.81
C THR A 243 51.79 91.98 -7.64
N GLU A 244 52.92 91.51 -8.16
CA GLU A 244 53.06 90.22 -8.86
C GLU A 244 52.82 89.03 -7.89
N LYS A 245 53.41 89.05 -6.69
CA LYS A 245 53.13 88.05 -5.63
C LYS A 245 51.67 88.10 -5.14
N LEU A 246 51.07 89.30 -5.06
CA LEU A 246 49.65 89.44 -4.71
C LEU A 246 48.74 88.83 -5.78
N LEU A 247 49.10 88.92 -7.06
CA LEU A 247 48.39 88.24 -8.15
C LEU A 247 48.57 86.71 -8.06
N GLU A 248 49.78 86.22 -7.78
CA GLU A 248 50.07 84.80 -7.56
C GLU A 248 49.22 84.24 -6.41
N TYR A 249 49.17 84.91 -5.26
CA TYR A 249 48.28 84.51 -4.15
C TYR A 249 46.78 84.62 -4.47
N ILE A 250 46.34 85.56 -5.31
CA ILE A 250 44.95 85.64 -5.77
C ILE A 250 44.61 84.46 -6.69
N GLU A 251 45.54 84.03 -7.55
CA GLU A 251 45.37 82.87 -8.44
C GLU A 251 45.37 81.55 -7.63
N GLU A 252 46.28 81.38 -6.66
CA GLU A 252 46.26 80.26 -5.72
C GLU A 252 44.94 80.19 -4.93
N ILE A 253 44.45 81.32 -4.41
CA ILE A 253 43.17 81.41 -3.67
C ILE A 253 41.99 81.10 -4.59
N SER A 254 42.04 81.52 -5.86
CA SER A 254 41.00 81.22 -6.86
C SER A 254 40.96 79.72 -7.18
N CYS A 255 42.10 79.10 -7.49
CA CYS A 255 42.18 77.65 -7.73
C CYS A 255 41.77 76.82 -6.49
N ALA A 256 42.12 77.28 -5.28
CA ALA A 256 41.65 76.66 -4.04
C ALA A 256 40.13 76.83 -3.85
N SER A 257 39.56 77.98 -4.22
CA SER A 257 38.12 78.22 -4.21
C SER A 257 37.38 77.32 -5.20
N ASP A 258 37.84 77.22 -6.45
CA ASP A 258 37.27 76.34 -7.49
C ASP A 258 37.28 74.87 -7.02
N GLN A 259 38.37 74.43 -6.40
CA GLN A 259 38.48 73.08 -5.86
C GLN A 259 37.57 72.86 -4.63
N VAL A 260 37.33 73.89 -3.82
CA VAL A 260 36.32 73.85 -2.74
C VAL A 260 34.89 73.83 -3.32
N GLU A 261 34.59 74.56 -4.39
CA GLU A 261 33.28 74.49 -5.06
C GLU A 261 33.03 73.13 -5.70
N LYS A 262 34.04 72.55 -6.34
CA LYS A 262 33.98 71.17 -6.81
C LYS A 262 33.69 70.19 -5.66
N TYR A 263 34.38 70.29 -4.53
CA TYR A 263 34.10 69.42 -3.39
C TYR A 263 32.70 69.64 -2.79
N LYS A 264 32.13 70.86 -2.83
CA LYS A 264 30.72 71.08 -2.45
C LYS A 264 29.76 70.34 -3.39
N LEU A 265 30.03 70.32 -4.70
CA LEU A 265 29.23 69.58 -5.67
C LEU A 265 29.37 68.06 -5.49
N ASP A 266 30.59 67.56 -5.31
CA ASP A 266 30.87 66.15 -5.04
C ASP A 266 30.14 65.69 -3.74
N ILE A 267 30.14 66.52 -2.69
CA ILE A 267 29.40 66.25 -1.44
C ILE A 267 27.88 66.29 -1.67
N ALA A 268 27.36 67.26 -2.42
CA ALA A 268 25.92 67.37 -2.69
C ALA A 268 25.39 66.15 -3.46
N GLN A 269 26.15 65.64 -4.44
CA GLN A 269 25.82 64.41 -5.16
C GLN A 269 25.83 63.20 -4.21
N LEU A 270 26.88 63.05 -3.39
CA LEU A 270 26.95 61.95 -2.42
C LEU A 270 25.83 62.00 -1.37
N GLU A 271 25.34 63.19 -1.00
CA GLU A 271 24.15 63.32 -0.17
C GLU A 271 22.86 62.91 -0.91
N GLU A 272 22.74 63.17 -2.21
CA GLU A 272 21.58 62.77 -3.02
C GLU A 272 21.56 61.25 -3.23
N ASP A 273 22.69 60.67 -3.63
CA ASP A 273 22.91 59.21 -3.71
C ASP A 273 22.56 58.53 -2.38
N LEU A 274 22.97 59.12 -1.25
CA LEU A 274 22.68 58.61 0.09
C LEU A 274 21.19 58.76 0.47
N LYS A 275 20.48 59.78 -0.02
CA LYS A 275 19.02 59.92 0.14
C LYS A 275 18.28 58.86 -0.68
N GLU A 276 18.68 58.62 -1.93
CA GLU A 276 18.12 57.55 -2.77
C GLU A 276 18.34 56.16 -2.15
N LYS A 277 19.57 55.85 -1.72
CA LYS A 277 19.91 54.55 -1.12
C LYS A 277 19.21 54.34 0.23
N ASN A 278 18.94 55.40 1.00
CA ASN A 278 18.07 55.30 2.17
C ASN A 278 16.61 55.00 1.80
N TYR A 279 16.09 55.57 0.72
CA TYR A 279 14.75 55.26 0.21
C TYR A 279 14.63 53.81 -0.27
N GLU A 280 15.62 53.30 -1.03
CA GLU A 280 15.71 51.88 -1.41
C GLU A 280 15.71 50.96 -0.18
N VAL A 281 16.53 51.28 0.83
CA VAL A 281 16.61 50.50 2.08
C VAL A 281 15.28 50.53 2.86
N LEU A 282 14.54 51.64 2.84
CA LEU A 282 13.21 51.71 3.45
C LEU A 282 12.16 50.88 2.67
N SER A 283 12.15 50.96 1.34
CA SER A 283 11.27 50.17 0.48
C SER A 283 11.53 48.65 0.64
N LEU A 284 12.80 48.24 0.63
CA LEU A 284 13.19 46.84 0.87
C LEU A 284 12.82 46.37 2.28
N LYS A 285 12.98 47.21 3.32
CA LYS A 285 12.53 46.88 4.68
C LYS A 285 11.02 46.69 4.75
N GLN A 286 10.23 47.58 4.14
CA GLN A 286 8.78 47.44 4.10
C GLN A 286 8.37 46.15 3.39
N SER A 287 8.94 45.85 2.22
CA SER A 287 8.65 44.63 1.48
C SER A 287 9.06 43.37 2.27
N LEU A 288 10.16 43.40 3.02
CA LEU A 288 10.55 42.30 3.90
C LEU A 288 9.56 42.11 5.06
N GLU A 289 9.08 43.19 5.69
CA GLU A 289 8.07 43.14 6.76
C GLU A 289 6.73 42.58 6.24
N GLU A 290 6.28 43.04 5.07
CA GLU A 290 5.08 42.51 4.38
C GLU A 290 5.22 41.01 4.09
N ASN A 291 6.39 40.56 3.61
CA ASN A 291 6.68 39.14 3.41
C ASN A 291 6.72 38.35 4.74
N ILE A 292 7.25 38.92 5.82
CA ILE A 292 7.25 38.30 7.16
C ILE A 292 5.82 38.13 7.67
N VAL A 293 4.95 39.14 7.52
CA VAL A 293 3.53 39.05 7.89
C VAL A 293 2.81 37.98 7.06
N MET A 294 3.01 37.95 5.73
CA MET A 294 2.42 36.94 4.84
C MET A 294 2.86 35.51 5.18
N LEU A 295 4.15 35.30 5.47
CA LEU A 295 4.67 33.99 5.90
C LEU A 295 4.16 33.60 7.30
N SER A 296 4.03 34.56 8.21
CA SER A 296 3.44 34.35 9.54
C SER A 296 1.99 33.89 9.45
N GLU A 297 1.19 34.49 8.55
CA GLU A 297 -0.19 34.07 8.30
C GLU A 297 -0.26 32.66 7.72
N GLN A 298 0.56 32.34 6.71
CA GLN A 298 0.66 30.99 6.14
C GLN A 298 1.06 29.94 7.18
N VAL A 299 1.94 30.28 8.12
CA VAL A 299 2.32 29.37 9.23
C VAL A 299 1.16 29.15 10.20
N LYS A 300 0.34 30.18 10.50
CA LYS A 300 -0.88 30.01 11.31
C LYS A 300 -1.89 29.10 10.62
N ASP A 301 -2.15 29.31 9.32
CA ASP A 301 -3.10 28.52 8.53
C ASP A 301 -2.67 27.05 8.44
N LEU A 302 -1.38 26.80 8.17
CA LEU A 302 -0.83 25.44 8.17
C LEU A 302 -0.92 24.78 9.54
N ASN A 303 -0.63 25.51 10.62
CA ASN A 303 -0.73 25.00 11.98
C ASN A 303 -2.20 24.68 12.37
N ALA A 304 -3.15 25.54 12.01
CA ALA A 304 -4.58 25.29 12.21
C ALA A 304 -5.04 24.05 11.41
N LYS A 305 -4.57 23.89 10.17
CA LYS A 305 -4.85 22.71 9.35
C LYS A 305 -4.25 21.42 9.93
N CYS A 306 -3.04 21.47 10.50
CA CYS A 306 -2.47 20.35 11.23
C CYS A 306 -3.33 19.95 12.44
N GLN A 307 -3.79 20.92 13.25
CA GLN A 307 -4.65 20.66 14.40
C GLN A 307 -6.03 20.08 14.02
N LEU A 308 -6.56 20.39 12.84
CA LEU A 308 -7.76 19.75 12.31
C LEU A 308 -7.48 18.30 11.89
N LEU A 309 -6.39 18.04 11.16
CA LEU A 309 -5.99 16.69 10.76
C LEU A 309 -5.64 15.78 11.95
N GLU A 310 -5.10 16.34 13.04
CA GLU A 310 -4.86 15.61 14.29
C GLU A 310 -6.19 15.19 14.95
N LYS A 311 -7.19 16.07 14.99
CA LYS A 311 -8.54 15.73 15.50
C LYS A 311 -9.26 14.71 14.62
N GLU A 312 -9.26 14.90 13.30
CA GLU A 312 -9.87 13.94 12.36
C GLU A 312 -9.26 12.54 12.51
N LYS A 313 -7.94 12.46 12.73
CA LYS A 313 -7.22 11.22 13.03
C LYS A 313 -7.61 10.63 14.39
N GLU A 314 -7.76 11.43 15.43
CA GLU A 314 -8.20 10.97 16.76
C GLU A 314 -9.66 10.48 16.74
N GLU A 315 -10.54 11.14 15.99
CA GLU A 315 -11.92 10.71 15.74
C GLU A 315 -12.00 9.43 14.89
N LEU A 316 -11.09 9.23 13.93
CA LEU A 316 -10.98 7.96 13.19
C LEU A 316 -10.53 6.84 14.13
N ILE A 317 -9.44 7.04 14.88
CA ILE A 317 -8.91 6.07 15.84
C ILE A 317 -9.97 5.70 16.91
N SER A 318 -10.80 6.65 17.34
CA SER A 318 -11.87 6.40 18.30
C SER A 318 -12.99 5.54 17.70
N ARG A 319 -13.47 5.88 16.49
CA ARG A 319 -14.46 5.07 15.76
C ARG A 319 -13.97 3.67 15.39
N ASP A 320 -12.68 3.50 15.13
CA ASP A 320 -12.10 2.19 14.86
C ASP A 320 -12.01 1.33 16.13
N ARG A 321 -11.69 1.91 17.29
CA ARG A 321 -11.80 1.23 18.59
C ARG A 321 -13.24 0.83 18.92
N GLU A 322 -14.20 1.72 18.71
CA GLU A 322 -15.63 1.44 18.92
C GLU A 322 -16.10 0.26 18.07
N ARG A 323 -15.62 0.15 16.82
CA ARG A 323 -15.87 -1.00 15.93
C ARG A 323 -15.20 -2.27 16.43
N ASP A 324 -13.93 -2.21 16.83
CA ASP A 324 -13.21 -3.36 17.36
C ASP A 324 -13.85 -3.88 18.66
N GLU A 325 -14.35 -2.99 19.53
CA GLU A 325 -15.09 -3.34 20.75
C GLU A 325 -16.47 -3.96 20.44
N HIS A 326 -17.20 -3.42 19.44
CA HIS A 326 -18.44 -4.01 18.94
C HIS A 326 -18.22 -5.41 18.37
N LEU A 327 -17.26 -5.57 17.46
CA LEU A 327 -16.94 -6.85 16.80
C LEU A 327 -16.41 -7.89 17.79
N ASN A 328 -15.64 -7.49 18.81
CA ASN A 328 -15.27 -8.39 19.91
C ASN A 328 -16.49 -8.82 20.73
N SER A 329 -17.43 -7.92 20.99
CA SER A 329 -18.66 -8.22 21.73
C SER A 329 -19.58 -9.18 20.94
N GLU A 330 -19.79 -8.93 19.65
CA GLU A 330 -20.51 -9.86 18.75
C GLU A 330 -19.82 -11.22 18.66
N MET A 331 -18.51 -11.24 18.46
CA MET A 331 -17.73 -12.48 18.44
C MET A 331 -17.85 -13.26 19.76
N GLN A 332 -17.90 -12.57 20.90
CA GLN A 332 -18.05 -13.22 22.21
C GLN A 332 -19.46 -13.78 22.40
N ASN A 333 -20.50 -13.02 22.04
CA ASN A 333 -21.90 -13.48 22.05
C ASN A 333 -22.11 -14.70 21.12
N LEU A 334 -21.48 -14.71 19.94
CA LEU A 334 -21.53 -15.84 19.00
C LEU A 334 -20.79 -17.08 19.55
N LYS A 335 -19.64 -16.91 20.23
CA LYS A 335 -18.96 -18.01 20.93
C LYS A 335 -19.82 -18.60 22.04
N GLU A 336 -20.44 -17.76 22.86
CA GLU A 336 -21.30 -18.20 23.96
C GLU A 336 -22.54 -18.93 23.44
N LYS A 337 -23.22 -18.38 22.42
CA LYS A 337 -24.33 -19.08 21.76
C LYS A 337 -23.90 -20.45 21.21
N LEU A 338 -22.74 -20.55 20.54
CA LEU A 338 -22.22 -21.80 19.99
C LEU A 338 -21.78 -22.81 21.06
N ILE A 339 -21.49 -22.36 22.28
CA ILE A 339 -21.28 -23.23 23.45
C ILE A 339 -22.62 -23.75 23.98
N LEU A 340 -23.64 -22.89 24.10
CA LEU A 340 -24.98 -23.28 24.54
C LEU A 340 -25.63 -24.28 23.57
N GLU A 341 -25.60 -24.00 22.26
CA GLU A 341 -26.13 -24.85 21.19
C GLU A 341 -25.47 -26.25 21.18
N LYS A 342 -24.16 -26.33 21.48
CA LYS A 342 -23.46 -27.60 21.70
C LYS A 342 -23.94 -28.33 22.95
N GLN A 343 -24.12 -27.63 24.08
CA GLN A 343 -24.64 -28.22 25.31
C GLN A 343 -26.09 -28.69 25.19
N GLU A 344 -26.89 -28.06 24.33
CA GLU A 344 -28.25 -28.50 24.01
C GLU A 344 -28.22 -29.78 23.17
N HIS A 345 -27.45 -29.82 22.07
CA HIS A 345 -27.28 -31.05 21.29
C HIS A 345 -26.65 -32.21 22.09
N GLU A 346 -25.74 -31.93 23.04
CA GLU A 346 -25.17 -32.95 23.93
C GLU A 346 -26.22 -33.54 24.89
N LYS A 347 -27.14 -32.71 25.41
CA LYS A 347 -28.30 -33.18 26.19
C LYS A 347 -29.30 -33.95 25.34
N GLU A 348 -29.58 -33.49 24.11
CA GLU A 348 -30.43 -34.24 23.16
C GLU A 348 -29.85 -35.61 22.83
N LEU A 349 -28.52 -35.71 22.69
CA LEU A 349 -27.82 -36.97 22.44
C LEU A 349 -27.94 -37.92 23.63
N GLN A 350 -27.64 -37.43 24.85
CA GLN A 350 -27.82 -38.19 26.09
C GLN A 350 -29.28 -38.66 26.30
N GLN A 351 -30.26 -37.81 25.97
CA GLN A 351 -31.67 -38.18 26.03
C GLN A 351 -32.03 -39.27 25.00
N LYS A 352 -31.43 -39.24 23.81
CA LYS A 352 -31.60 -40.28 22.78
C LYS A 352 -30.92 -41.59 23.19
N GLU A 353 -29.74 -41.56 23.82
CA GLU A 353 -29.09 -42.74 24.40
C GLU A 353 -29.96 -43.39 25.49
N LEU A 354 -30.47 -42.60 26.45
CA LEU A 354 -31.40 -43.09 27.48
C LEU A 354 -32.70 -43.67 26.89
N GLN A 355 -33.20 -43.12 25.77
CA GLN A 355 -34.36 -43.66 25.07
C GLN A 355 -34.03 -44.98 24.34
N ILE A 356 -32.84 -45.11 23.76
CA ILE A 356 -32.34 -46.35 23.14
C ILE A 356 -32.19 -47.44 24.21
N ASP A 357 -31.54 -47.15 25.35
CA ASP A 357 -31.37 -48.11 26.44
C ASP A 357 -32.71 -48.64 26.98
N SER A 358 -33.72 -47.76 27.09
CA SER A 358 -35.08 -48.11 27.49
C SER A 358 -35.75 -49.07 26.49
N LEU A 359 -35.65 -48.78 25.19
CA LEU A 359 -36.18 -49.65 24.13
C LEU A 359 -35.44 -50.99 24.06
N LEU A 360 -34.11 -50.99 24.23
CA LEU A 360 -33.26 -52.18 24.22
C LEU A 360 -33.48 -53.05 25.47
N GLN A 361 -33.96 -52.47 26.57
CA GLN A 361 -34.46 -53.21 27.73
C GLN A 361 -35.85 -53.80 27.47
N GLN A 362 -36.76 -53.05 26.82
CA GLN A 362 -38.08 -53.55 26.43
C GLN A 362 -37.99 -54.72 25.42
N GLU A 363 -37.05 -54.66 24.48
CA GLU A 363 -36.79 -55.73 23.51
C GLU A 363 -36.38 -57.04 24.19
N LYS A 364 -35.48 -56.98 25.20
CA LYS A 364 -35.09 -58.15 26.00
C LYS A 364 -36.27 -58.78 26.74
N GLU A 365 -37.17 -57.96 27.31
CA GLU A 365 -38.39 -58.46 27.93
C GLU A 365 -39.33 -59.15 26.93
N LEU A 366 -39.42 -58.64 25.71
CA LEU A 366 -40.24 -59.25 24.65
C LEU A 366 -39.64 -60.59 24.20
N GLN A 367 -38.33 -60.66 23.94
CA GLN A 367 -37.61 -61.91 23.65
C GLN A 367 -37.77 -62.94 24.78
N GLN A 368 -37.74 -62.50 26.05
CA GLN A 368 -37.95 -63.40 27.19
C GLN A 368 -39.40 -63.91 27.31
N LYS A 369 -40.39 -63.12 26.88
CA LYS A 369 -41.81 -63.53 26.78
C LYS A 369 -42.04 -64.47 25.58
N GLU A 370 -41.37 -64.23 24.46
CA GLU A 370 -41.40 -65.08 23.27
C GLU A 370 -40.90 -66.50 23.59
N LEU A 371 -39.76 -66.62 24.28
CA LEU A 371 -39.24 -67.90 24.79
C LEU A 371 -40.20 -68.62 25.76
N GLN A 372 -40.99 -67.88 26.55
CA GLN A 372 -42.03 -68.48 27.40
C GLN A 372 -43.23 -68.98 26.59
N ILE A 373 -43.65 -68.22 25.56
CA ILE A 373 -44.73 -68.62 24.65
C ILE A 373 -44.34 -69.86 23.86
N ASP A 374 -43.11 -69.94 23.34
CA ASP A 374 -42.59 -71.13 22.66
C ASP A 374 -42.57 -72.36 23.59
N SER A 375 -42.16 -72.20 24.85
CA SER A 375 -42.18 -73.28 25.84
C SER A 375 -43.60 -73.76 26.15
N LEU A 376 -44.60 -72.87 26.21
CA LEU A 376 -46.01 -73.23 26.41
C LEU A 376 -46.61 -73.89 25.17
N LEU A 377 -46.29 -73.39 23.98
CA LEU A 377 -46.70 -73.97 22.70
C LEU A 377 -46.10 -75.36 22.47
N GLN A 378 -44.86 -75.59 22.92
CA GLN A 378 -44.23 -76.92 22.96
C GLN A 378 -45.02 -77.88 23.86
N GLN A 379 -45.36 -77.44 25.09
CA GLN A 379 -46.15 -78.23 26.03
C GLN A 379 -47.57 -78.53 25.51
N GLU A 380 -48.23 -77.57 24.86
CA GLU A 380 -49.55 -77.78 24.26
C GLU A 380 -49.50 -78.77 23.09
N LYS A 381 -48.46 -78.72 22.24
CA LYS A 381 -48.23 -79.72 21.18
C LYS A 381 -48.06 -81.13 21.76
N GLU A 382 -47.31 -81.28 22.85
CA GLU A 382 -47.11 -82.56 23.53
C GLU A 382 -48.41 -83.09 24.17
N LEU A 383 -49.19 -82.22 24.83
CA LEU A 383 -50.50 -82.57 25.37
C LEU A 383 -51.51 -82.95 24.27
N SER A 384 -51.54 -82.19 23.17
CA SER A 384 -52.40 -82.45 22.01
C SER A 384 -52.03 -83.77 21.34
N SER A 385 -50.75 -84.05 21.14
CA SER A 385 -50.25 -85.34 20.64
C SER A 385 -50.64 -86.50 21.57
N SER A 386 -50.52 -86.33 22.90
CA SER A 386 -50.94 -87.34 23.87
C SER A 386 -52.45 -87.58 23.87
N LEU A 387 -53.27 -86.53 23.71
CA LEU A 387 -54.72 -86.63 23.58
C LEU A 387 -55.12 -87.32 22.28
N GLN A 388 -54.47 -86.98 21.15
CA GLN A 388 -54.75 -87.59 19.86
C GLN A 388 -54.34 -89.07 19.84
N GLN A 389 -53.22 -89.44 20.46
CA GLN A 389 -52.82 -90.84 20.65
C GLN A 389 -53.89 -91.62 21.45
N LYS A 390 -54.39 -91.06 22.56
CA LYS A 390 -55.47 -91.66 23.37
C LYS A 390 -56.78 -91.78 22.60
N LEU A 391 -57.10 -90.80 21.75
CA LEU A 391 -58.29 -90.80 20.91
C LEU A 391 -58.20 -91.91 19.85
N CYS A 392 -57.03 -92.11 19.23
CA CYS A 392 -56.80 -93.22 18.31
C CYS A 392 -56.91 -94.59 19.01
N SER A 393 -56.31 -94.79 20.19
CA SER A 393 -56.47 -96.06 20.91
C SER A 393 -57.92 -96.33 21.34
N PHE A 394 -58.65 -95.29 21.76
CA PHE A 394 -60.08 -95.43 22.08
C PHE A 394 -60.93 -95.74 20.84
N GLN A 395 -60.60 -95.17 19.68
CA GLN A 395 -61.25 -95.52 18.41
C GLN A 395 -60.95 -96.97 18.00
N GLU A 396 -59.71 -97.45 18.17
CA GLU A 396 -59.37 -98.85 17.94
C GLU A 396 -60.12 -99.79 18.89
N ASP A 397 -60.24 -99.44 20.18
CA ASP A 397 -60.92 -100.28 21.17
C ASP A 397 -62.44 -100.31 20.94
N MET A 398 -63.08 -99.17 20.64
CA MET A 398 -64.48 -99.16 20.19
C MET A 398 -64.70 -99.96 18.89
N MET A 399 -63.73 -99.97 17.97
CA MET A 399 -63.81 -100.80 16.77
C MET A 399 -63.69 -102.30 17.10
N LYS A 400 -62.87 -102.68 18.08
CA LYS A 400 -62.80 -104.06 18.58
C LYS A 400 -64.12 -104.49 19.23
N GLU A 401 -64.69 -103.67 20.12
CA GLU A 401 -65.99 -103.93 20.73
C GLU A 401 -67.12 -103.99 19.69
N LYS A 402 -67.17 -103.05 18.74
CA LYS A 402 -68.17 -103.07 17.65
C LYS A 402 -68.08 -104.33 16.81
N ASN A 403 -66.86 -104.78 16.47
CA ASN A 403 -66.67 -106.02 15.71
C ASN A 403 -67.12 -107.25 16.51
N LEU A 404 -66.83 -107.29 17.82
CA LEU A 404 -67.32 -108.35 18.72
C LEU A 404 -68.86 -108.37 18.77
N PHE A 405 -69.52 -107.22 18.92
CA PHE A 405 -70.98 -107.15 18.89
C PHE A 405 -71.57 -107.52 17.52
N GLU A 406 -70.89 -107.24 16.40
CA GLU A 406 -71.30 -107.70 15.08
C GLU A 406 -71.13 -109.22 14.91
N GLU A 407 -70.10 -109.83 15.52
CA GLU A 407 -69.91 -111.28 15.56
C GLU A 407 -70.92 -111.99 16.50
N GLU A 408 -71.23 -111.41 17.67
CA GLU A 408 -72.26 -111.93 18.59
C GLU A 408 -73.66 -111.83 17.98
N LEU A 409 -74.01 -110.69 17.37
CA LEU A 409 -75.28 -110.50 16.68
C LEU A 409 -75.44 -111.50 15.52
N LYS A 410 -74.36 -111.73 14.76
CA LYS A 410 -74.36 -112.74 13.70
C LYS A 410 -74.55 -114.16 14.25
N GLN A 411 -73.91 -114.51 15.36
CA GLN A 411 -74.12 -115.81 16.02
C GLN A 411 -75.57 -115.97 16.49
N ALA A 412 -76.16 -114.94 17.09
CA ALA A 412 -77.56 -114.94 17.52
C ALA A 412 -78.54 -115.09 16.34
N LEU A 413 -78.27 -114.45 15.19
CA LEU A 413 -79.03 -114.64 13.96
C LEU A 413 -78.88 -116.05 13.40
N ASP A 414 -77.65 -116.56 13.33
CA ASP A 414 -77.37 -117.95 12.93
C ASP A 414 -78.05 -118.97 13.88
N GLU A 415 -78.31 -118.64 15.15
CA GLU A 415 -79.08 -119.48 16.07
C GLU A 415 -80.59 -119.34 15.89
N LEU A 416 -81.09 -118.13 15.63
CA LEU A 416 -82.49 -117.87 15.33
C LEU A 416 -82.95 -118.63 14.06
N ASP A 417 -82.15 -118.61 13.00
CA ASP A 417 -82.39 -119.41 11.78
C ASP A 417 -82.44 -120.92 12.07
N LYS A 418 -81.54 -121.42 12.93
CA LYS A 418 -81.56 -122.84 13.36
C LYS A 418 -82.79 -123.18 14.20
N LEU A 419 -83.32 -122.23 14.97
CA LEU A 419 -84.57 -122.40 15.73
C LEU A 419 -85.79 -122.37 14.83
N GLN A 420 -85.89 -121.39 13.91
CA GLN A 420 -86.98 -121.33 12.91
C GLN A 420 -87.01 -122.59 12.03
N GLN A 421 -85.84 -123.10 11.60
CA GLN A 421 -85.75 -124.38 10.90
C GLN A 421 -86.12 -125.61 11.75
N LYS A 422 -86.15 -125.54 13.08
CA LYS A 422 -86.69 -126.59 13.96
C LYS A 422 -88.19 -126.40 14.15
N GLU A 423 -88.65 -125.16 14.33
CA GLU A 423 -90.06 -124.78 14.42
C GLU A 423 -90.82 -125.23 13.18
N GLU A 424 -90.36 -124.90 11.98
CA GLU A 424 -90.93 -125.39 10.71
C GLU A 424 -91.02 -126.92 10.62
N LYS A 425 -90.02 -127.65 11.15
CA LYS A 425 -90.03 -129.12 11.17
C LYS A 425 -91.04 -129.65 12.18
N SER A 426 -91.19 -128.98 13.32
CA SER A 426 -92.21 -129.28 14.32
C SER A 426 -93.62 -128.98 13.82
N GLU A 427 -93.84 -127.88 13.10
CA GLU A 427 -95.13 -127.60 12.44
C GLU A 427 -95.48 -128.68 11.41
N LYS A 428 -94.53 -129.10 10.58
CA LYS A 428 -94.75 -130.15 9.57
C LYS A 428 -95.12 -131.48 10.22
N LEU A 429 -94.52 -131.79 11.38
CA LEU A 429 -94.88 -132.96 12.20
C LEU A 429 -96.25 -132.81 12.87
N ILE A 430 -96.59 -131.63 13.39
CA ILE A 430 -97.93 -131.33 13.97
C ILE A 430 -99.01 -131.46 12.90
N LYS A 431 -98.79 -130.94 11.69
CA LYS A 431 -99.71 -131.05 10.55
C LYS A 431 -99.95 -132.51 10.15
N GLN A 432 -98.90 -133.35 10.15
CA GLN A 432 -99.03 -134.80 9.95
C GLN A 432 -99.85 -135.49 11.06
N LEU A 433 -99.64 -135.12 12.34
CA LEU A 433 -100.42 -135.65 13.46
C LEU A 433 -101.88 -135.17 13.46
N GLU A 434 -102.15 -133.94 13.00
CA GLU A 434 -103.50 -133.44 12.76
C GLU A 434 -104.20 -134.21 11.63
N GLU A 435 -103.50 -134.53 10.55
CA GLU A 435 -104.03 -135.34 9.44
C GLU A 435 -104.32 -136.78 9.90
N GLU A 436 -103.41 -137.40 10.66
CA GLU A 436 -103.62 -138.75 11.21
C GLU A 436 -104.79 -138.79 12.22
N THR A 437 -104.91 -137.78 13.09
CA THR A 437 -106.03 -137.69 14.04
C THR A 437 -107.37 -137.41 13.35
N LYS A 438 -107.40 -136.62 12.26
CA LYS A 438 -108.58 -136.47 11.40
C LYS A 438 -108.97 -137.82 10.75
N ALA A 439 -108.01 -138.54 10.17
CA ALA A 439 -108.26 -139.84 9.56
C ALA A 439 -108.80 -140.88 10.57
N ARG A 440 -108.18 -140.98 11.76
CA ARG A 440 -108.68 -141.83 12.86
C ARG A 440 -110.09 -141.43 13.34
N ALA A 441 -110.42 -140.13 13.33
CA ALA A 441 -111.76 -139.65 13.69
C ALA A 441 -112.82 -140.00 12.62
N GLU A 442 -112.45 -140.02 11.33
CA GLU A 442 -113.31 -140.49 10.25
C GLU A 442 -113.51 -142.02 10.29
N GLU A 443 -112.45 -142.76 10.59
CA GLU A 443 -112.51 -144.21 10.79
C GLU A 443 -113.40 -144.59 12.00
N LEU A 444 -113.33 -143.81 13.09
CA LEU A 444 -114.25 -143.93 14.24
C LEU A 444 -115.71 -143.65 13.85
N LYS A 445 -116.00 -142.61 13.05
CA LYS A 445 -117.36 -142.34 12.55
C LYS A 445 -117.89 -143.51 11.71
N LEU A 446 -117.06 -144.09 10.84
CA LEU A 446 -117.43 -145.25 10.02
C LEU A 446 -117.74 -146.49 10.89
N LEU A 447 -117.07 -146.64 12.03
CA LEU A 447 -117.37 -147.67 13.04
C LEU A 447 -118.69 -147.37 13.79
N GLU A 448 -118.96 -146.12 14.17
CA GLU A 448 -120.25 -145.72 14.76
C GLU A 448 -121.43 -145.95 13.80
N GLU A 449 -121.26 -145.68 12.51
CA GLU A 449 -122.29 -145.92 11.49
C GLU A 449 -122.54 -147.41 11.27
N LYS A 450 -121.50 -148.24 11.21
CA LYS A 450 -121.64 -149.71 11.22
C LYS A 450 -122.38 -150.20 12.47
N LEU A 451 -122.08 -149.64 13.64
CA LEU A 451 -122.74 -149.99 14.90
C LEU A 451 -124.19 -149.50 14.98
N LYS A 452 -124.55 -148.40 14.31
CA LYS A 452 -125.95 -148.01 14.06
C LYS A 452 -126.64 -149.00 13.12
N GLY A 453 -125.99 -149.44 12.04
CA GLY A 453 -126.54 -150.43 11.11
C GLY A 453 -126.92 -151.75 11.80
N TYR A 454 -126.03 -152.30 12.62
CA TYR A 454 -126.31 -153.50 13.42
C TYR A 454 -127.51 -153.32 14.37
N LYS A 455 -127.65 -152.15 15.02
CA LYS A 455 -128.77 -151.86 15.93
C LYS A 455 -130.14 -151.87 15.24
N VAL A 456 -130.22 -151.47 13.96
CA VAL A 456 -131.48 -151.46 13.20
C VAL A 456 -131.93 -152.88 12.85
N LEU A 457 -130.99 -153.76 12.46
CA LEU A 457 -131.31 -155.17 12.15
C LEU A 457 -131.81 -155.92 13.39
N THR A 458 -131.12 -155.79 14.53
CA THR A 458 -131.53 -156.44 15.79
C THR A 458 -132.86 -155.93 16.35
N ALA A 459 -133.29 -154.73 15.97
CA ALA A 459 -134.61 -154.21 16.37
C ALA A 459 -135.76 -154.93 15.62
N SER A 460 -135.52 -155.38 14.38
CA SER A 460 -136.55 -156.02 13.55
C SER A 460 -136.93 -157.43 14.04
N GLU A 461 -135.97 -158.19 14.58
CA GLU A 461 -136.20 -159.57 15.03
C GLU A 461 -136.88 -159.65 16.42
N ILE A 462 -136.92 -158.54 17.17
CA ILE A 462 -137.45 -158.48 18.54
C ILE A 462 -138.97 -158.23 18.58
N GLU A 463 -139.56 -157.67 17.52
CA GLU A 463 -141.01 -157.37 17.47
C GLU A 463 -141.84 -158.64 17.15
N ASP A 464 -141.37 -159.51 16.24
CA ASP A 464 -142.12 -160.70 15.81
C ASP A 464 -142.22 -161.78 16.91
N LEU A 465 -141.17 -161.94 17.74
CA LEU A 465 -141.17 -162.88 18.89
C LEU A 465 -142.00 -162.41 20.10
N LYS A 466 -142.61 -161.23 20.00
CA LYS A 466 -143.29 -160.53 21.11
C LYS A 466 -144.76 -160.89 21.24
N LEU A 467 -145.37 -161.44 20.18
CA LEU A 467 -146.78 -161.83 20.14
C LEU A 467 -147.10 -163.13 20.90
N GLU A 468 -146.12 -164.02 21.09
CA GLU A 468 -146.33 -165.33 21.73
C GLU A 468 -146.24 -165.28 23.26
N ASN A 469 -145.60 -164.27 23.85
CA ASN A 469 -145.24 -164.24 25.27
C ASN A 469 -146.24 -163.49 26.18
N SER A 470 -147.53 -163.58 25.86
CA SER A 470 -148.63 -162.87 26.54
C SER A 470 -149.35 -163.70 27.63
N SER A 471 -148.95 -164.97 27.83
CA SER A 471 -149.75 -165.96 28.57
C SER A 471 -149.28 -166.30 29.99
N LEU A 472 -148.08 -165.89 30.42
CA LEU A 472 -147.47 -166.40 31.66
C LEU A 472 -146.97 -165.32 32.65
N LYS A 473 -147.87 -164.95 33.57
CA LYS A 473 -147.62 -164.52 34.97
C LYS A 473 -146.90 -163.15 35.11
N GLU A 474 -147.45 -162.14 35.78
CA GLU A 474 -148.46 -162.14 36.85
C GLU A 474 -148.13 -163.13 38.00
N LYS A 475 -146.93 -163.03 38.60
CA LYS A 475 -146.71 -163.36 40.03
C LYS A 475 -145.37 -162.99 40.69
N VAL A 476 -144.53 -162.13 40.10
CA VAL A 476 -143.42 -161.49 40.83
C VAL A 476 -143.63 -159.98 40.86
N ALA A 477 -144.03 -159.47 42.02
CA ALA A 477 -144.18 -158.05 42.29
C ALA A 477 -143.39 -157.70 43.57
N LYS A 478 -142.84 -156.47 43.62
CA LYS A 478 -142.35 -155.75 44.81
C LYS A 478 -141.20 -156.40 45.62
N ALA A 479 -139.98 -155.99 45.30
CA ALA A 479 -138.94 -155.54 46.25
C ALA A 479 -138.05 -154.56 45.45
N GLU A 480 -137.81 -153.28 45.79
CA GLU A 480 -137.44 -152.59 47.05
C GLU A 480 -135.93 -152.48 47.32
N LYS A 481 -135.34 -151.41 46.78
CA LYS A 481 -134.70 -150.31 47.54
C LYS A 481 -133.73 -150.67 48.70
N SER A 482 -132.43 -150.49 48.44
CA SER A 482 -131.41 -149.96 49.38
C SER A 482 -130.34 -149.22 48.55
N ALA A 483 -130.08 -147.93 48.81
CA ALA A 483 -129.09 -147.35 49.73
C ALA A 483 -127.63 -147.46 49.17
N GLU A 484 -126.80 -146.42 48.98
CA GLU A 484 -126.63 -145.07 49.59
C GLU A 484 -125.63 -145.03 50.77
N ASP A 485 -124.36 -144.71 50.48
CA ASP A 485 -123.25 -144.29 51.38
C ASP A 485 -121.93 -144.20 50.55
N VAL A 486 -120.88 -143.40 50.78
CA VAL A 486 -120.60 -142.07 51.42
C VAL A 486 -119.59 -141.37 50.47
N ARG A 487 -119.56 -140.08 50.10
CA ARG A 487 -120.13 -138.78 50.55
C ARG A 487 -119.23 -137.82 51.37
N HIS A 488 -117.93 -138.12 51.54
CA HIS A 488 -116.85 -137.14 51.83
C HIS A 488 -115.57 -137.62 51.09
N GLN A 489 -114.61 -136.79 50.65
CA GLN A 489 -114.08 -135.58 51.29
C GLN A 489 -113.54 -134.57 50.23
N ILE A 490 -114.19 -133.41 50.08
CA ILE A 490 -113.68 -132.03 50.34
C ILE A 490 -112.76 -131.36 49.29
N LEU A 491 -113.29 -130.25 48.75
CA LEU A 491 -112.70 -128.97 48.31
C LEU A 491 -111.16 -128.79 48.27
N ALA A 492 -110.68 -128.23 47.15
CA ALA A 492 -109.64 -127.18 47.14
C ALA A 492 -109.70 -126.29 45.87
N THR A 493 -109.17 -125.07 46.00
CA THR A 493 -108.72 -124.14 44.93
C THR A 493 -109.71 -123.73 43.81
N GLU A 494 -110.64 -122.84 44.15
CA GLU A 494 -110.89 -121.67 43.28
C GLU A 494 -109.74 -120.67 43.49
N SER A 495 -108.91 -120.38 42.47
CA SER A 495 -107.84 -119.37 42.56
C SER A 495 -107.22 -119.00 41.19
N SER A 496 -107.96 -118.33 40.30
CA SER A 496 -107.44 -117.97 38.95
C SER A 496 -107.99 -116.66 38.35
N ASN A 497 -108.36 -115.67 39.18
CA ASN A 497 -108.99 -114.43 38.71
C ASN A 497 -108.42 -113.15 39.35
N GLN A 498 -107.11 -113.13 39.66
CA GLN A 498 -106.47 -112.01 40.37
C GLN A 498 -105.28 -111.35 39.63
N GLU A 499 -104.94 -111.81 38.44
CA GLU A 499 -103.72 -111.39 37.72
C GLU A 499 -103.99 -110.38 36.60
N TYR A 500 -105.07 -110.57 35.83
CA TYR A 500 -105.49 -109.65 34.76
C TYR A 500 -105.72 -108.20 35.24
N ALA A 501 -106.08 -108.00 36.51
CA ALA A 501 -106.26 -106.67 37.11
C ALA A 501 -104.93 -105.96 37.44
N ARG A 502 -103.82 -106.69 37.66
CA ARG A 502 -102.50 -106.08 37.96
C ARG A 502 -101.80 -105.61 36.69
N MET A 503 -101.85 -106.41 35.62
CA MET A 503 -101.12 -106.14 34.37
C MET A 503 -101.59 -104.84 33.67
N LEU A 504 -102.89 -104.53 33.73
CA LEU A 504 -103.44 -103.27 33.20
C LEU A 504 -102.97 -102.04 34.00
N LEU A 505 -102.87 -102.15 35.33
CA LEU A 505 -102.45 -101.05 36.19
C LEU A 505 -100.95 -100.74 36.04
N ASP A 506 -100.11 -101.76 35.88
CA ASP A 506 -98.66 -101.60 35.67
C ASP A 506 -98.35 -100.93 34.32
N LEU A 507 -99.01 -101.37 33.24
CA LEU A 507 -98.88 -100.75 31.91
C LEU A 507 -99.31 -99.27 31.92
N GLN A 508 -100.41 -98.94 32.60
CA GLN A 508 -100.89 -97.55 32.70
C GLN A 508 -99.96 -96.67 33.56
N THR A 509 -99.35 -97.23 34.61
CA THR A 509 -98.36 -96.53 35.45
C THR A 509 -97.06 -96.29 34.68
N ARG A 510 -96.60 -97.28 33.91
CA ARG A 510 -95.39 -97.21 33.07
C ARG A 510 -95.54 -96.23 31.92
N ALA A 511 -96.75 -96.09 31.35
CA ALA A 511 -97.07 -95.05 30.37
C ALA A 511 -96.97 -93.64 30.98
N ALA A 512 -97.57 -93.42 32.17
CA ALA A 512 -97.54 -92.12 32.84
C ALA A 512 -96.10 -91.66 33.20
N LEU A 513 -95.23 -92.59 33.62
CA LEU A 513 -93.81 -92.30 33.87
C LEU A 513 -93.05 -91.92 32.60
N LYS A 514 -93.29 -92.60 31.47
CA LYS A 514 -92.70 -92.22 30.17
C LYS A 514 -93.22 -90.87 29.66
N GLU A 515 -94.48 -90.55 29.90
CA GLU A 515 -95.05 -89.25 29.54
C GLU A 515 -94.48 -88.11 30.41
N ALA A 516 -94.10 -88.39 31.66
CA ALA A 516 -93.39 -87.45 32.54
C ALA A 516 -91.94 -87.21 32.07
N GLU A 517 -91.17 -88.27 31.78
CA GLU A 517 -89.81 -88.13 31.19
C GLU A 517 -89.84 -87.30 29.90
N ILE A 518 -90.80 -87.53 29.00
CA ILE A 518 -90.92 -86.77 27.75
C ILE A 518 -91.23 -85.29 28.03
N LYS A 519 -92.04 -84.97 29.04
CA LYS A 519 -92.33 -83.59 29.46
C LYS A 519 -91.11 -82.91 30.11
N GLU A 520 -90.34 -83.62 30.92
CA GLU A 520 -89.11 -83.09 31.51
C GLU A 520 -88.01 -82.86 30.46
N ILE A 521 -87.83 -83.81 29.53
CA ILE A 521 -86.89 -83.68 28.41
C ILE A 521 -87.30 -82.54 27.47
N THR A 522 -88.60 -82.40 27.15
CA THR A 522 -89.05 -81.28 26.31
C THR A 522 -88.87 -79.93 27.01
N VAL A 523 -89.21 -79.78 28.28
CA VAL A 523 -88.94 -78.55 29.06
C VAL A 523 -87.43 -78.25 29.14
N SER A 524 -86.60 -79.26 29.40
CA SER A 524 -85.13 -79.12 29.42
C SER A 524 -84.56 -78.67 28.07
N SER A 525 -85.08 -79.22 26.96
CA SER A 525 -84.66 -78.85 25.61
C SER A 525 -85.13 -77.45 25.22
N LEU A 526 -86.37 -77.07 25.58
CA LEU A 526 -86.92 -75.74 25.35
C LEU A 526 -86.18 -74.68 26.16
N GLN A 527 -85.77 -74.96 27.40
CA GLN A 527 -84.93 -74.06 28.18
C GLN A 527 -83.58 -73.83 27.47
N LYS A 528 -82.89 -74.89 27.02
CA LYS A 528 -81.64 -74.76 26.26
C LYS A 528 -81.80 -74.01 24.94
N ILE A 529 -82.93 -74.19 24.24
CA ILE A 529 -83.24 -73.42 23.01
C ILE A 529 -83.42 -71.94 23.36
N SER A 530 -84.22 -71.61 24.39
CA SER A 530 -84.39 -70.24 24.88
C SER A 530 -83.06 -69.61 25.30
N ASP A 531 -82.20 -70.33 26.02
CA ASP A 531 -80.89 -69.84 26.46
C ASP A 531 -79.98 -69.54 25.26
N LEU A 532 -79.99 -70.38 24.21
CA LEU A 532 -79.24 -70.18 22.97
C LEU A 532 -79.82 -69.05 22.10
N GLU A 533 -81.14 -68.92 21.99
CA GLU A 533 -81.79 -67.81 21.29
C GLU A 533 -81.46 -66.46 21.95
N ASN A 534 -81.45 -66.42 23.29
CA ASN A 534 -81.05 -65.23 24.05
C ASN A 534 -79.55 -64.94 23.88
N GLN A 535 -78.66 -65.95 23.84
CA GLN A 535 -77.24 -65.75 23.54
C GLN A 535 -76.99 -65.22 22.13
N LEU A 536 -77.65 -65.79 21.11
CA LEU A 536 -77.57 -65.31 19.72
C LEU A 536 -78.08 -63.86 19.59
N LYS A 537 -79.17 -63.52 20.30
CA LYS A 537 -79.72 -62.18 20.31
C LYS A 537 -78.79 -61.18 21.01
N GLN A 538 -78.22 -61.55 22.16
CA GLN A 538 -77.23 -60.75 22.88
C GLN A 538 -75.99 -60.48 22.00
N GLN A 539 -75.44 -61.52 21.35
CA GLN A 539 -74.35 -61.36 20.38
C GLN A 539 -74.73 -60.44 19.21
N GLY A 540 -75.94 -60.57 18.66
CA GLY A 540 -76.43 -59.69 17.60
C GLY A 540 -76.54 -58.22 18.01
N GLU A 541 -77.02 -57.95 19.24
CA GLU A 541 -77.08 -56.60 19.80
C GLU A 541 -75.68 -56.05 20.12
N ASP A 542 -74.76 -56.86 20.65
CA ASP A 542 -73.38 -56.48 20.93
C ASP A 542 -72.58 -56.20 19.65
N PHE A 543 -72.70 -57.03 18.60
CA PHE A 543 -72.07 -56.77 17.29
C PHE A 543 -72.62 -55.50 16.63
N LYS A 544 -73.95 -55.26 16.71
CA LYS A 544 -74.55 -54.02 16.20
C LYS A 544 -73.98 -52.79 16.92
N LYS A 545 -73.84 -52.89 18.25
CA LYS A 545 -73.30 -51.82 19.10
C LYS A 545 -71.83 -51.53 18.82
N GLN A 546 -71.01 -52.57 18.59
CA GLN A 546 -69.63 -52.43 18.14
C GLN A 546 -69.53 -51.73 16.78
N LEU A 547 -70.42 -52.06 15.83
CA LEU A 547 -70.52 -51.41 14.52
C LEU A 547 -70.92 -49.93 14.60
N GLU A 548 -71.92 -49.60 15.43
CA GLU A 548 -72.35 -48.21 15.65
C GLU A 548 -71.25 -47.38 16.37
N GLU A 549 -70.58 -47.95 17.37
CA GLU A 549 -69.42 -47.32 17.99
C GLU A 549 -68.23 -47.16 17.03
N GLU A 550 -67.93 -48.16 16.20
CA GLU A 550 -66.82 -48.07 15.25
C GLU A 550 -67.12 -47.04 14.14
N ALA A 551 -68.36 -46.96 13.66
CA ALA A 551 -68.79 -45.91 12.75
C ALA A 551 -68.64 -44.50 13.37
N ALA A 552 -69.08 -44.30 14.61
CA ALA A 552 -68.90 -43.03 15.32
C ALA A 552 -67.41 -42.70 15.56
N ARG A 553 -66.60 -43.70 15.94
CA ARG A 553 -65.16 -43.61 16.13
C ARG A 553 -64.40 -43.35 14.82
N LYS A 554 -64.97 -43.73 13.67
CA LYS A 554 -64.43 -43.48 12.33
C LYS A 554 -64.79 -42.07 11.82
N ALA A 555 -66.04 -41.63 12.00
CA ALA A 555 -66.44 -40.25 11.70
C ALA A 555 -65.67 -39.23 12.56
N GLY A 556 -65.45 -39.52 13.84
CA GLY A 556 -64.59 -38.70 14.70
C GLY A 556 -63.15 -38.62 14.20
N LYS A 557 -62.59 -39.73 13.69
CA LYS A 557 -61.26 -39.74 13.04
C LYS A 557 -61.25 -38.92 11.75
N GLU A 558 -62.25 -39.04 10.89
CA GLU A 558 -62.36 -38.25 9.64
C GLU A 558 -62.38 -36.75 9.92
N ASN A 559 -63.09 -36.29 10.95
CA ASN A 559 -63.05 -34.88 11.39
C ASN A 559 -61.64 -34.46 11.85
N THR A 560 -60.97 -35.24 12.71
CA THR A 560 -59.59 -34.91 13.13
C THR A 560 -58.58 -34.93 11.97
N VAL A 561 -58.80 -35.76 10.95
CA VAL A 561 -57.98 -35.79 9.73
C VAL A 561 -58.24 -34.54 8.88
N ALA A 562 -59.48 -34.07 8.78
CA ALA A 562 -59.81 -32.81 8.11
C ALA A 562 -59.10 -31.62 8.80
N GLU A 563 -59.25 -31.49 10.12
CA GLU A 563 -58.59 -30.45 10.94
C GLU A 563 -57.06 -30.46 10.75
N LEU A 564 -56.42 -31.63 10.84
CA LEU A 564 -54.98 -31.78 10.62
C LEU A 564 -54.55 -31.44 9.18
N THR A 565 -55.37 -31.70 8.16
CA THR A 565 -55.07 -31.28 6.79
C THR A 565 -55.25 -29.78 6.56
N GLU A 566 -56.20 -29.12 7.24
CA GLU A 566 -56.32 -27.66 7.22
C GLU A 566 -55.14 -27.00 7.92
N GLU A 567 -54.71 -27.51 9.09
CA GLU A 567 -53.50 -27.02 9.76
C GLU A 567 -52.24 -27.24 8.92
N MET A 568 -52.06 -28.41 8.31
CA MET A 568 -50.94 -28.66 7.39
C MET A 568 -50.91 -27.67 6.22
N ASN A 569 -52.07 -27.33 5.64
CA ASN A 569 -52.16 -26.38 4.54
C ASN A 569 -51.90 -24.93 5.00
N LYS A 570 -52.36 -24.56 6.21
CA LYS A 570 -52.05 -23.28 6.85
C LYS A 570 -50.55 -23.12 7.12
N TRP A 571 -49.88 -24.15 7.67
CA TRP A 571 -48.44 -24.14 7.89
C TRP A 571 -47.64 -24.12 6.58
N ARG A 572 -48.09 -24.85 5.55
CA ARG A 572 -47.52 -24.79 4.19
C ARG A 572 -47.55 -23.37 3.63
N LEU A 573 -48.70 -22.70 3.68
CA LEU A 573 -48.86 -21.32 3.20
C LEU A 573 -47.98 -20.33 3.98
N LEU A 574 -47.92 -20.45 5.31
CA LEU A 574 -47.06 -19.61 6.15
C LEU A 574 -45.57 -19.82 5.85
N TYR A 575 -45.14 -21.07 5.65
CA TYR A 575 -43.77 -21.39 5.26
C TYR A 575 -43.44 -20.84 3.86
N GLU A 576 -44.35 -20.99 2.90
CA GLU A 576 -44.16 -20.52 1.53
C GLU A 576 -44.14 -18.99 1.45
N GLU A 577 -44.98 -18.30 2.23
CA GLU A 577 -44.95 -16.84 2.34
C GLU A 577 -43.67 -16.34 3.04
N LEU A 578 -43.22 -17.02 4.12
CA LEU A 578 -41.96 -16.73 4.79
C LEU A 578 -40.76 -16.94 3.86
N TYR A 579 -40.72 -18.07 3.15
CA TYR A 579 -39.67 -18.39 2.18
C TYR A 579 -39.60 -17.35 1.06
N ASN A 580 -40.76 -16.93 0.51
CA ASN A 580 -40.81 -15.87 -0.49
C ASN A 580 -40.37 -14.49 0.05
N LYS A 581 -40.54 -14.21 1.35
CA LYS A 581 -39.99 -13.02 2.02
C LYS A 581 -38.48 -13.14 2.28
N THR A 582 -37.95 -14.32 2.60
CA THR A 582 -36.52 -14.55 2.86
C THR A 582 -35.67 -14.63 1.58
N LYS A 583 -36.22 -15.22 0.51
CA LYS A 583 -35.55 -15.45 -0.78
C LYS A 583 -34.90 -14.20 -1.42
N PRO A 584 -35.50 -12.99 -1.44
CA PRO A 584 -34.82 -11.80 -1.95
C PRO A 584 -33.60 -11.40 -1.11
N PHE A 585 -33.61 -11.62 0.22
CA PHE A 585 -32.43 -11.37 1.06
C PHE A 585 -31.32 -12.38 0.80
N GLN A 586 -31.65 -13.65 0.55
CA GLN A 586 -30.65 -14.63 0.10
C GLN A 586 -30.00 -14.20 -1.21
N LEU A 587 -30.81 -13.86 -2.24
CA LEU A 587 -30.29 -13.37 -3.52
C LEU A 587 -29.46 -12.09 -3.39
N GLN A 588 -29.77 -11.22 -2.42
CA GLN A 588 -28.98 -10.03 -2.10
C GLN A 588 -27.64 -10.38 -1.43
N LEU A 589 -27.61 -11.38 -0.53
CA LEU A 589 -26.38 -11.88 0.07
C LEU A 589 -25.50 -12.59 -0.97
N ASP A 590 -26.08 -13.42 -1.83
CA ASP A 590 -25.39 -14.06 -2.96
C ASP A 590 -24.75 -13.01 -3.90
N ALA A 591 -25.48 -11.91 -4.17
CA ALA A 591 -24.98 -10.80 -4.97
C ALA A 591 -23.84 -10.02 -4.29
N PHE A 592 -23.96 -9.73 -2.98
CA PHE A 592 -22.88 -9.08 -2.22
C PHE A 592 -21.64 -9.98 -2.08
N GLU A 593 -21.80 -11.31 -1.97
CA GLU A 593 -20.65 -12.22 -2.02
C GLU A 593 -20.01 -12.21 -3.41
N ALA A 594 -20.78 -12.25 -4.49
CA ALA A 594 -20.25 -12.13 -5.85
C ALA A 594 -19.50 -10.80 -6.07
N GLU A 595 -20.04 -9.67 -5.59
CA GLU A 595 -19.38 -8.36 -5.65
C GLU A 595 -18.08 -8.34 -4.82
N LYS A 596 -18.10 -8.86 -3.59
CA LYS A 596 -16.91 -9.01 -2.73
C LYS A 596 -15.82 -9.84 -3.40
N GLN A 597 -16.19 -10.97 -4.04
CA GLN A 597 -15.22 -11.80 -4.77
C GLN A 597 -14.69 -11.09 -6.01
N ALA A 598 -15.52 -10.34 -6.74
CA ALA A 598 -15.07 -9.53 -7.88
C ALA A 598 -14.07 -8.45 -7.44
N LEU A 599 -14.40 -7.66 -6.41
CA LEU A 599 -13.51 -6.63 -5.84
C LEU A 599 -12.20 -7.20 -5.29
N LEU A 600 -12.23 -8.39 -4.68
CA LEU A 600 -11.02 -9.04 -4.16
C LEU A 600 -10.11 -9.54 -5.31
N ASN A 601 -10.70 -10.02 -6.41
CA ASN A 601 -9.97 -10.35 -7.63
C ASN A 601 -9.39 -9.11 -8.33
N GLU A 602 -10.15 -8.00 -8.42
CA GLU A 602 -9.66 -6.73 -8.96
C GLU A 602 -8.53 -6.14 -8.10
N HIS A 603 -8.67 -6.16 -6.77
CA HIS A 603 -7.61 -5.77 -5.84
C HIS A 603 -6.37 -6.66 -6.01
N GLY A 604 -6.54 -7.98 -6.18
CA GLY A 604 -5.47 -8.90 -6.52
C GLY A 604 -4.75 -8.48 -7.81
N ALA A 605 -5.48 -8.26 -8.90
CA ALA A 605 -4.94 -7.83 -10.18
C ALA A 605 -4.25 -6.45 -10.13
N ALA A 606 -4.80 -5.50 -9.37
CA ALA A 606 -4.23 -4.18 -9.15
C ALA A 606 -2.94 -4.25 -8.31
N GLN A 607 -2.92 -5.05 -7.25
CA GLN A 607 -1.72 -5.33 -6.45
C GLN A 607 -0.65 -6.02 -7.29
N ASP A 608 -1.03 -6.87 -8.23
CA ASP A 608 -0.12 -7.51 -9.17
C ASP A 608 0.47 -6.53 -10.21
N GLN A 609 -0.31 -5.53 -10.64
CA GLN A 609 0.19 -4.40 -11.43
C GLN A 609 1.11 -3.50 -10.59
N LEU A 610 0.78 -3.24 -9.33
CA LEU A 610 1.62 -2.50 -8.38
C LEU A 610 2.95 -3.23 -8.13
N ASN A 611 2.93 -4.56 -7.99
CA ASN A 611 4.12 -5.40 -7.90
C ASN A 611 4.98 -5.28 -9.18
N LYS A 612 4.37 -5.37 -10.38
CA LYS A 612 5.07 -5.19 -11.67
C LYS A 612 5.65 -3.78 -11.82
N LEU A 613 4.94 -2.74 -11.35
CA LEU A 613 5.42 -1.36 -11.34
C LEU A 613 6.55 -1.16 -10.31
N ARG A 614 6.42 -1.69 -9.09
CA ARG A 614 7.49 -1.73 -8.08
C ARG A 614 8.73 -2.43 -8.63
N ASP A 615 8.58 -3.55 -9.30
CA ASP A 615 9.72 -4.36 -9.76
C ASP A 615 10.37 -3.77 -11.02
N SER A 616 9.63 -3.05 -11.85
CA SER A 616 10.19 -2.26 -12.96
C SER A 616 10.85 -0.96 -12.47
N TYR A 617 10.27 -0.29 -11.47
CA TYR A 617 10.87 0.84 -10.77
C TYR A 617 12.13 0.42 -9.99
N ALA A 618 12.12 -0.76 -9.37
CA ALA A 618 13.27 -1.38 -8.72
C ALA A 618 14.34 -1.84 -9.73
N LYS A 619 13.99 -2.15 -10.99
CA LYS A 619 14.97 -2.34 -12.08
C LYS A 619 15.53 -1.01 -12.59
N LEU A 620 14.70 0.04 -12.66
CA LEU A 620 15.07 1.39 -13.10
C LEU A 620 16.04 2.07 -12.11
N LEU A 621 15.75 1.98 -10.80
CA LEU A 621 16.67 2.36 -9.73
C LEU A 621 17.84 1.35 -9.61
N GLY A 622 17.54 0.06 -9.75
CA GLY A 622 18.41 -1.08 -9.45
C GLY A 622 19.55 -1.36 -10.43
N HIS A 623 19.91 -0.41 -11.30
CA HIS A 623 21.26 -0.41 -11.85
C HIS A 623 21.95 0.97 -11.95
N GLN A 624 21.53 1.95 -11.13
CA GLN A 624 22.26 3.22 -10.98
C GLN A 624 23.56 3.09 -10.15
N ASN A 625 24.39 2.12 -10.56
CA ASN A 625 25.79 1.92 -10.21
C ASN A 625 26.16 1.93 -8.71
N LEU A 626 25.25 1.64 -7.77
CA LEU A 626 25.61 1.74 -6.35
C LEU A 626 26.74 0.76 -5.97
N LYS A 627 26.74 -0.47 -6.50
CA LYS A 627 27.73 -1.51 -6.18
C LYS A 627 29.12 -1.24 -6.78
N GLN A 628 29.23 -0.68 -7.99
CA GLN A 628 30.55 -0.28 -8.53
C GLN A 628 30.96 1.11 -8.01
N LYS A 629 30.04 2.07 -7.81
CA LYS A 629 30.32 3.35 -7.14
C LYS A 629 30.86 3.15 -5.72
N ILE A 630 30.32 2.20 -4.95
CA ILE A 630 30.90 1.80 -3.65
C ILE A 630 32.31 1.22 -3.84
N LYS A 631 32.54 0.31 -4.80
CA LYS A 631 33.90 -0.20 -5.09
C LYS A 631 34.88 0.90 -5.52
N HIS A 632 34.46 1.87 -6.33
CA HIS A 632 35.27 3.01 -6.73
C HIS A 632 35.53 3.97 -5.57
N VAL A 633 34.55 4.24 -4.70
CA VAL A 633 34.73 5.06 -3.49
C VAL A 633 35.64 4.38 -2.47
N VAL A 634 35.59 3.05 -2.34
CA VAL A 634 36.56 2.26 -1.55
C VAL A 634 37.95 2.37 -2.17
N LYS A 635 38.12 2.06 -3.46
CA LYS A 635 39.41 2.18 -4.16
C LYS A 635 40.02 3.58 -4.05
N LEU A 636 39.22 4.64 -4.19
CA LEU A 636 39.64 6.03 -4.01
C LEU A 636 39.99 6.35 -2.54
N LYS A 637 39.32 5.76 -1.54
CA LYS A 637 39.70 5.89 -0.12
C LYS A 637 41.02 5.18 0.17
N ASP A 638 41.25 4.02 -0.41
CA ASP A 638 42.48 3.23 -0.24
C ASP A 638 43.66 3.96 -0.90
N GLU A 639 43.51 4.43 -2.15
CA GLU A 639 44.47 5.27 -2.85
C GLU A 639 44.76 6.58 -2.10
N ASN A 640 43.73 7.26 -1.58
CA ASN A 640 43.92 8.48 -0.78
C ASN A 640 44.64 8.20 0.55
N SER A 641 44.42 7.04 1.15
CA SER A 641 45.10 6.60 2.38
C SER A 641 46.57 6.23 2.12
N GLN A 642 46.85 5.58 0.99
CA GLN A 642 48.21 5.31 0.54
C GLN A 642 48.96 6.60 0.20
N LEU A 643 48.34 7.53 -0.54
CA LEU A 643 48.92 8.85 -0.82
C LEU A 643 49.16 9.66 0.46
N LYS A 644 48.31 9.57 1.49
CA LYS A 644 48.57 10.16 2.82
C LYS A 644 49.75 9.52 3.54
N SER A 645 49.92 8.20 3.42
CA SER A 645 51.10 7.48 3.94
C SER A 645 52.38 7.92 3.21
N GLU A 646 52.33 8.04 1.88
CA GLU A 646 53.45 8.48 1.05
C GLU A 646 53.81 9.96 1.27
N LEU A 647 52.83 10.85 1.37
CA LEU A 647 53.04 12.24 1.79
C LEU A 647 53.66 12.32 3.20
N SER A 648 53.31 11.42 4.11
CA SER A 648 53.91 11.36 5.45
C SER A 648 55.37 10.85 5.41
N LYS A 649 55.67 9.85 4.58
CA LYS A 649 57.03 9.37 4.29
C LYS A 649 57.88 10.47 3.65
N LEU A 650 57.36 11.16 2.64
CA LEU A 650 58.02 12.28 1.97
C LEU A 650 58.24 13.48 2.91
N ARG A 651 57.26 13.82 3.75
CA ARG A 651 57.44 14.83 4.82
C ARG A 651 58.54 14.42 5.81
N SER A 652 58.62 13.14 6.18
CA SER A 652 59.72 12.62 7.01
C SER A 652 61.08 12.70 6.31
N GLN A 653 61.14 12.36 5.01
CA GLN A 653 62.35 12.51 4.20
C GLN A 653 62.77 13.98 4.06
N ILE A 654 61.83 14.90 3.79
CA ILE A 654 62.10 16.34 3.75
C ILE A 654 62.55 16.85 5.12
N ALA A 655 61.99 16.37 6.24
CA ALA A 655 62.45 16.73 7.58
C ALA A 655 63.88 16.22 7.85
N LYS A 656 64.23 15.01 7.38
CA LYS A 656 65.60 14.48 7.43
C LYS A 656 66.55 15.27 6.53
N ILE A 657 66.16 15.59 5.31
CA ILE A 657 66.94 16.41 4.37
C ILE A 657 67.18 17.80 4.97
N LYS A 658 66.15 18.46 5.50
CA LYS A 658 66.26 19.73 6.23
C LYS A 658 67.07 19.62 7.53
N GLN A 659 67.24 18.42 8.10
CA GLN A 659 68.15 18.20 9.22
C GLN A 659 69.59 18.02 8.74
N SER A 660 69.85 17.23 7.70
CA SER A 660 71.18 17.15 7.09
C SER A 660 71.63 18.47 6.48
N GLU A 661 70.72 19.26 5.91
CA GLU A 661 70.94 20.62 5.42
C GLU A 661 71.30 21.55 6.58
N ARG A 662 70.56 21.53 7.69
CA ARG A 662 70.93 22.29 8.90
C ARG A 662 72.28 21.85 9.49
N ASN A 663 72.57 20.55 9.47
CA ASN A 663 73.87 20.02 9.92
C ASN A 663 75.00 20.46 8.97
N LEU A 664 74.83 20.37 7.65
CA LEU A 664 75.79 20.83 6.64
C LEU A 664 75.98 22.34 6.69
N GLN A 665 74.91 23.11 6.93
CA GLN A 665 74.99 24.54 7.19
C GLN A 665 75.72 24.82 8.50
N GLU A 666 75.60 23.97 9.53
CA GLU A 666 76.38 24.07 10.77
C GLU A 666 77.86 23.74 10.58
N GLU A 667 78.22 22.73 9.78
CA GLU A 667 79.62 22.44 9.41
C GLU A 667 80.21 23.51 8.50
N LEU A 668 79.49 23.95 7.45
CA LEU A 668 79.86 25.08 6.60
C LEU A 668 80.07 26.35 7.43
N ASN A 669 79.18 26.60 8.39
CA ASN A 669 79.34 27.67 9.36
C ASN A 669 80.63 27.49 10.17
N LYS A 670 80.96 26.31 10.73
CA LYS A 670 82.26 26.11 11.41
C LYS A 670 83.44 26.44 10.50
N VAL A 671 83.44 25.97 9.25
CA VAL A 671 84.53 26.19 8.27
C VAL A 671 84.68 27.67 7.91
N LEU A 672 83.57 28.40 7.73
CA LEU A 672 83.55 29.84 7.49
C LEU A 672 83.80 30.70 8.73
N GLY A 673 83.91 30.08 9.91
CA GLY A 673 83.97 30.81 11.17
C GLY A 673 82.62 31.43 11.56
N ILE A 674 81.57 30.62 11.79
CA ILE A 674 80.21 31.05 12.23
C ILE A 674 79.65 30.33 13.53
N ARG A 675 79.62 30.97 14.74
CA ARG A 675 79.37 30.42 16.13
C ARG A 675 77.91 30.58 16.61
N ARG A 676 76.91 29.86 16.07
CA ARG A 676 75.47 30.05 16.44
C ARG A 676 75.23 30.66 17.85
N PHE A 677 74.63 31.86 17.85
CA PHE A 677 74.23 32.58 19.05
C PHE A 677 73.43 31.66 19.98
N ASP A 678 73.75 31.72 21.27
CA ASP A 678 73.28 30.79 22.30
C ASP A 678 72.31 31.57 23.19
N PRO A 679 70.98 31.54 22.95
CA PRO A 679 70.04 32.48 23.59
C PRO A 679 70.05 32.38 25.12
N SER A 680 70.33 31.18 25.63
CA SER A 680 70.54 30.84 27.04
C SER A 680 71.69 31.60 27.72
N LYS A 681 72.53 32.31 26.96
CA LYS A 681 73.65 33.11 27.47
C LYS A 681 73.49 34.62 27.27
N ALA A 682 72.37 35.07 26.71
CA ALA A 682 72.15 36.48 26.38
C ALA A 682 71.93 37.40 27.60
N PHE A 683 71.60 36.83 28.77
CA PHE A 683 71.11 37.58 29.94
C PHE A 683 71.84 37.24 31.27
N LEU A 684 73.05 36.66 31.20
CA LEU A 684 73.87 36.43 32.39
C LEU A 684 74.83 37.62 32.58
N HIS A 685 74.47 38.55 33.47
CA HIS A 685 75.31 39.66 33.88
C HIS A 685 76.09 39.32 35.16
N GLU A 686 77.33 39.79 35.27
CA GLU A 686 78.10 39.73 36.51
C GLU A 686 77.71 40.89 37.44
N ASN A 687 77.45 40.59 38.72
CA ASN A 687 76.93 41.57 39.68
C ASN A 687 78.04 42.54 40.17
N LYS A 688 77.88 43.84 39.89
CA LYS A 688 78.49 44.92 40.68
C LYS A 688 77.56 46.11 40.86
N GLU A 689 77.45 46.55 42.12
CA GLU A 689 77.26 47.95 42.56
C GLU A 689 76.19 48.77 41.77
N ASN A 690 74.95 48.88 42.25
CA ASN A 690 74.67 49.84 43.35
C ASN A 690 73.30 49.66 44.06
N PHE A 691 73.03 50.54 45.03
CA PHE A 691 72.02 50.44 46.08
C PHE A 691 70.55 50.63 45.66
N VAL A 692 69.70 49.70 46.14
CA VAL A 692 68.45 49.95 46.89
C VAL A 692 67.37 50.88 46.30
N LEU A 693 66.18 50.32 46.04
CA LEU A 693 65.00 50.68 46.84
C LEU A 693 63.96 49.54 46.97
N LYS A 694 63.30 49.53 48.14
CA LYS A 694 62.17 48.71 48.59
C LYS A 694 60.84 49.34 48.05
N THR A 695 59.66 48.72 47.91
CA THR A 695 59.07 47.39 48.25
C THR A 695 57.72 47.21 47.48
N PRO A 696 56.62 46.52 47.92
CA PRO A 696 56.37 45.13 47.51
C PRO A 696 54.90 44.79 47.14
N PHE A 697 54.56 44.20 45.98
CA PHE A 697 53.20 43.63 45.84
C PHE A 697 52.98 42.48 44.85
N LYS A 698 52.10 41.57 45.29
CA LYS A 698 51.33 40.53 44.59
C LYS A 698 52.09 39.29 44.12
N GLU A 699 52.11 38.31 45.03
CA GLU A 699 51.97 36.90 44.70
C GLU A 699 50.72 36.66 43.83
N GLY A 700 50.77 35.64 42.96
CA GLY A 700 49.69 35.30 42.02
C GLY A 700 49.83 33.87 41.52
N ASN A 701 49.66 32.91 42.43
CA ASN A 701 49.90 31.49 42.17
C ASN A 701 48.65 30.81 41.57
N THR A 702 48.71 30.38 40.31
CA THR A 702 47.69 29.52 39.68
C THR A 702 48.33 28.39 38.88
N ASN A 703 48.66 27.30 39.57
CA ASN A 703 48.65 25.98 38.95
C ASN A 703 47.19 25.56 38.70
N CYS A 704 46.84 25.22 37.46
CA CYS A 704 45.69 24.38 37.12
C CYS A 704 46.16 23.28 36.16
N TYR A 705 45.49 22.12 36.21
CA TYR A 705 45.72 20.97 35.34
C TYR A 705 45.07 21.15 33.96
#